data_AF-Q07XL6-F1
#
_entry.id   AF-Q07XL6-F1
#
_cell.length_a   1.000
_cell.length_b   1.000
_cell.length_c   1.000
_cell.angle_alpha   90.00
_cell.angle_beta   90.00
_cell.angle_gamma   90.00
#
_symmetry.space_group_name_H-M   'P 1'
#
loop_
_entity.id
_entity.type
_entity.pdbx_description
1 polymer ?
#
loop_
_entity_poly.entity_id
_entity_poly.type
_entity_poly.pdbx_seq_one_letter_code
_entity_poly.pdbx_strand_id
1 'polypeptide(L)'
;MTIRKEQDIFDELEHLSSKEGFIDVLSFLCWKDTFVHGRNGIIDEDAFANNFDRSKLCRTELATLYGLMCKTGVTGNGLTINEIVEYAQRVYELFEELHRSFYNAEDFEETTEKLESFKNLANGSSFMREAIFYSGESVFKHQYRDLVKIRYQKDNPWLKENKGFVIEDAISVLEVIDKLQLEKLNTLVPNIFQKDNQAPFSSAFCFSADELHRHSELSKEVTFNVLSALSASPTSGMNGFSSVDDFNHRNAFPIVKLDDGLYASFLSFSNWESLYESPFFWFNTDSSYKGTASDHRGEFTEDFTADRLRKVFPPQNVYTNIDIYDGKNRAGEIDVLVVHGKYAIVIQAKSKKLTIPARKGNSKQLKSDFKAAVQDAYDQSYLCAELLQRKDVKFKDAEGKVVALGDDYESIFPVCIVSDHYPALASQAQHFLRHTVTETIKHPYVMDVFLIDMMTEMLSSPLYFLDFVTKRSDHGDSIHSNHELTTLSCYIIQNLFFDENPDMVILDDDVSASLELSMLARREDGFDHIPKTPRGILTNYSGTLIGNILDDIKNSCDLGLMKLGFHILSLSEGSGNIINDAISQMVDLHKKDNKHHDATLPILEAKKGLTIHVNNDEDEVSGKRLVAHCEKRKYTCKADEWVGLCFSPVSSKFRFATYHCSKWEPSVKMDKIVESLPKISDAHEVKNGKVDFKAKQAVRKKIGRNSSCPCGSGKKFKRCCI
;
A
#
# COMPACT_ATOMS: atom_id res chain seq x y z
N MET A 1 0.25 24.23 -29.17
CA MET A 1 -0.33 23.26 -30.12
C MET A 1 -1.83 23.23 -29.87
N THR A 2 -2.67 23.19 -30.90
CA THR A 2 -4.14 23.10 -30.75
C THR A 2 -4.53 21.70 -30.27
N ILE A 3 -5.25 21.61 -29.14
CA ILE A 3 -5.79 20.35 -28.62
C ILE A 3 -6.82 19.81 -29.62
N ARG A 4 -6.61 18.57 -30.12
CA ARG A 4 -7.58 17.87 -30.99
C ARG A 4 -8.76 17.39 -30.14
N LYS A 5 -9.93 17.24 -30.78
CA LYS A 5 -11.09 16.68 -30.09
C LYS A 5 -10.86 15.20 -29.82
N GLU A 6 -11.25 14.76 -28.63
CA GLU A 6 -11.15 13.37 -28.18
C GLU A 6 -11.73 12.36 -29.18
N GLN A 7 -12.95 12.62 -29.69
CA GLN A 7 -13.60 11.73 -30.65
C GLN A 7 -12.80 11.58 -31.96
N ASP A 8 -12.18 12.67 -32.45
CA ASP A 8 -11.38 12.62 -33.68
C ASP A 8 -10.12 11.75 -33.50
N ILE A 9 -9.60 11.67 -32.27
CA ILE A 9 -8.45 10.82 -31.91
C ILE A 9 -8.90 9.36 -31.76
N PHE A 10 -10.03 9.14 -31.08
CA PHE A 10 -10.64 7.81 -30.92
C PHE A 10 -10.99 7.17 -32.27
N ASP A 11 -11.61 7.93 -33.18
CA ASP A 11 -11.97 7.45 -34.52
C ASP A 11 -10.72 7.07 -35.34
N GLU A 12 -9.60 7.78 -35.15
CA GLU A 12 -8.33 7.46 -35.79
C GLU A 12 -7.70 6.18 -35.21
N LEU A 13 -7.74 6.02 -33.88
CA LEU A 13 -7.35 4.77 -33.20
C LEU A 13 -8.20 3.59 -33.70
N GLU A 14 -9.51 3.79 -33.87
CA GLU A 14 -10.43 2.78 -34.40
C GLU A 14 -10.05 2.40 -35.84
N HIS A 15 -9.78 3.39 -36.69
CA HIS A 15 -9.35 3.16 -38.07
C HIS A 15 -8.01 2.44 -38.18
N LEU A 16 -7.06 2.76 -37.30
CA LEU A 16 -5.77 2.10 -37.25
C LEU A 16 -5.91 0.65 -36.75
N SER A 17 -6.73 0.45 -35.72
CA SER A 17 -7.00 -0.87 -35.14
C SER A 17 -7.75 -1.81 -36.08
N SER A 18 -8.42 -1.26 -37.11
CA SER A 18 -9.14 -2.04 -38.12
C SER A 18 -8.27 -2.50 -39.29
N LYS A 19 -6.97 -2.19 -39.30
CA LYS A 19 -6.07 -2.60 -40.39
C LYS A 19 -5.79 -4.10 -40.30
N GLU A 20 -5.62 -4.72 -41.46
CA GLU A 20 -5.21 -6.13 -41.53
C GLU A 20 -3.84 -6.32 -40.85
N GLY A 21 -3.69 -7.38 -40.05
CA GLY A 21 -2.46 -7.64 -39.30
C GLY A 21 -2.28 -6.84 -38.01
N PHE A 22 -3.22 -5.97 -37.63
CA PHE A 22 -3.12 -5.18 -36.38
C PHE A 22 -3.01 -6.03 -35.10
N ILE A 23 -3.44 -7.30 -35.14
CA ILE A 23 -3.21 -8.25 -34.04
C ILE A 23 -1.72 -8.38 -33.67
N ASP A 24 -0.81 -8.32 -34.64
CA ASP A 24 0.63 -8.37 -34.36
C ASP A 24 1.14 -7.05 -33.76
N VAL A 25 0.54 -5.90 -34.11
CA VAL A 25 0.81 -4.60 -33.48
C VAL A 25 0.37 -4.61 -32.03
N LEU A 26 -0.87 -5.03 -31.74
CA LEU A 26 -1.37 -5.16 -30.38
C LEU A 26 -0.50 -6.13 -29.55
N SER A 27 -0.10 -7.26 -30.14
CA SER A 27 0.76 -8.25 -29.50
C SER A 27 2.15 -7.69 -29.18
N PHE A 28 2.74 -6.93 -30.11
CA PHE A 28 4.00 -6.23 -29.89
C PHE A 28 3.90 -5.21 -28.75
N LEU A 29 2.84 -4.38 -28.75
CA LEU A 29 2.60 -3.38 -27.70
C LEU A 29 2.39 -4.04 -26.34
N CYS A 30 1.58 -5.11 -26.27
CA CYS A 30 1.38 -5.87 -25.04
C CYS A 30 2.69 -6.45 -24.53
N TRP A 31 3.51 -7.05 -25.40
CA TRP A 31 4.83 -7.56 -25.02
C TRP A 31 5.77 -6.44 -24.53
N LYS A 32 5.85 -5.32 -25.25
CA LYS A 32 6.77 -4.23 -24.95
C LYS A 32 6.40 -3.51 -23.65
N ASP A 33 5.12 -3.24 -23.43
CA ASP A 33 4.68 -2.30 -22.40
C ASP A 33 4.16 -2.97 -21.12
N THR A 34 3.73 -4.25 -21.17
CA THR A 34 3.19 -4.94 -19.97
C THR A 34 4.13 -5.97 -19.36
N PHE A 35 5.12 -6.48 -20.11
CA PHE A 35 6.09 -7.44 -19.59
C PHE A 35 7.33 -6.73 -19.05
N VAL A 36 7.91 -7.29 -17.98
CA VAL A 36 9.16 -6.80 -17.40
C VAL A 36 10.34 -7.40 -18.15
N HIS A 37 11.14 -6.55 -18.79
CA HIS A 37 12.28 -6.97 -19.61
C HIS A 37 13.59 -6.95 -18.79
N GLY A 38 13.95 -8.10 -18.21
CA GLY A 38 15.20 -8.27 -17.46
C GLY A 38 16.44 -8.49 -18.35
N ARG A 39 17.62 -8.05 -17.89
CA ARG A 39 18.89 -8.35 -18.58
C ARG A 39 19.28 -9.81 -18.33
N ASN A 40 19.54 -10.57 -19.40
CA ASN A 40 19.83 -12.01 -19.33
C ASN A 40 18.76 -12.83 -18.57
N GLY A 41 17.51 -12.38 -18.58
CA GLY A 41 16.40 -13.03 -17.86
C GLY A 41 16.36 -12.75 -16.36
N ILE A 42 17.20 -11.85 -15.84
CA ILE A 42 17.18 -11.43 -14.44
C ILE A 42 16.46 -10.09 -14.33
N ILE A 43 15.41 -10.05 -13.51
CA ILE A 43 14.67 -8.84 -13.18
C ILE A 43 15.31 -8.21 -11.93
N ASP A 44 15.67 -6.94 -12.02
CA ASP A 44 16.13 -6.09 -10.92
C ASP A 44 15.21 -4.89 -10.73
N GLU A 45 15.51 -4.04 -9.74
CA GLU A 45 14.72 -2.86 -9.40
C GLU A 45 14.65 -1.84 -10.54
N ASP A 46 15.75 -1.59 -11.23
CA ASP A 46 15.79 -0.69 -12.38
C ASP A 46 14.93 -1.23 -13.54
N ALA A 47 15.03 -2.54 -13.85
CA ALA A 47 14.22 -3.18 -14.87
C ALA A 47 12.72 -3.13 -14.54
N PHE A 48 12.36 -3.31 -13.26
CA PHE A 48 10.98 -3.22 -12.79
C PHE A 48 10.46 -1.78 -12.78
N ALA A 49 11.27 -0.80 -12.38
CA ALA A 49 10.91 0.61 -12.36
C ALA A 49 10.54 1.15 -13.76
N ASN A 50 11.08 0.54 -14.84
CA ASN A 50 10.66 0.85 -16.20
C ASN A 50 9.18 0.56 -16.48
N ASN A 51 8.45 -0.15 -15.60
CA ASN A 51 6.99 -0.30 -15.72
C ASN A 51 6.24 1.02 -15.50
N PHE A 52 6.86 1.98 -14.81
CA PHE A 52 6.30 3.32 -14.54
C PHE A 52 6.75 4.37 -15.56
N ASP A 53 7.44 3.96 -16.63
CA ASP A 53 7.84 4.86 -17.71
C ASP A 53 6.59 5.37 -18.45
N ARG A 54 6.35 6.68 -18.36
CA ARG A 54 5.21 7.37 -18.97
C ARG A 54 5.19 7.33 -20.51
N SER A 55 6.26 6.87 -21.16
CA SER A 55 6.28 6.64 -22.60
C SER A 55 5.64 5.32 -23.03
N LYS A 56 5.33 4.43 -22.08
CA LYS A 56 4.59 3.18 -22.33
C LYS A 56 3.08 3.43 -22.33
N LEU A 57 2.35 2.57 -23.05
CA LEU A 57 0.89 2.56 -22.94
C LEU A 57 0.47 2.02 -21.58
N CYS A 58 -0.48 2.69 -20.94
CA CYS A 58 -1.10 2.15 -19.72
C CYS A 58 -2.07 1.01 -20.07
N ARG A 59 -2.49 0.24 -19.06
CA ARG A 59 -3.41 -0.89 -19.26
C ARG A 59 -4.73 -0.45 -19.91
N THR A 60 -5.28 0.69 -19.50
CA THR A 60 -6.54 1.20 -20.04
C THR A 60 -6.43 1.54 -21.53
N GLU A 61 -5.29 2.06 -21.97
CA GLU A 61 -5.00 2.36 -23.37
C GLU A 61 -4.86 1.07 -24.20
N LEU A 62 -4.11 0.10 -23.69
CA LEU A 62 -4.00 -1.23 -24.33
C LEU A 62 -5.35 -1.95 -24.39
N ALA A 63 -6.16 -1.87 -23.33
CA ALA A 63 -7.51 -2.41 -23.32
C ALA A 63 -8.40 -1.71 -24.37
N THR A 64 -8.27 -0.39 -24.51
CA THR A 64 -8.98 0.40 -25.53
C THR A 64 -8.63 -0.09 -26.94
N LEU A 65 -7.33 -0.21 -27.26
CA LEU A 65 -6.88 -0.78 -28.54
C LEU A 65 -7.41 -2.19 -28.77
N TYR A 66 -7.35 -3.02 -27.73
CA TYR A 66 -7.84 -4.39 -27.80
C TYR A 66 -9.34 -4.44 -28.12
N GLY A 67 -10.14 -3.57 -27.49
CA GLY A 67 -11.55 -3.40 -27.80
C GLY A 67 -11.78 -2.94 -29.24
N LEU A 68 -11.05 -1.91 -29.70
CA LEU A 68 -11.18 -1.36 -31.06
C LEU A 68 -10.83 -2.39 -32.15
N MET A 69 -9.76 -3.16 -31.95
CA MET A 69 -9.42 -4.27 -32.85
C MET A 69 -10.56 -5.30 -32.92
N CYS A 70 -11.13 -5.68 -31.76
CA CYS A 70 -12.23 -6.64 -31.70
C CYS A 70 -13.53 -6.13 -32.35
N LYS A 71 -13.78 -4.81 -32.29
CA LYS A 71 -14.98 -4.17 -32.87
C LYS A 71 -15.10 -4.37 -34.38
N THR A 72 -13.97 -4.37 -35.09
CA THR A 72 -13.94 -4.52 -36.56
C THR A 72 -13.70 -5.96 -37.03
N GLY A 73 -13.48 -6.87 -36.08
CA GLY A 73 -13.13 -8.27 -36.32
C GLY A 73 -11.62 -8.47 -36.31
N VAL A 74 -11.18 -9.64 -35.82
CA VAL A 74 -9.75 -9.98 -35.81
C VAL A 74 -9.38 -10.61 -37.15
N THR A 75 -8.55 -9.91 -37.93
CA THR A 75 -8.01 -10.41 -39.20
C THR A 75 -6.51 -10.65 -39.08
N GLY A 76 -6.04 -11.81 -39.51
CA GLY A 76 -4.61 -12.14 -39.51
C GLY A 76 -3.94 -11.95 -40.87
N ASN A 77 -2.77 -11.29 -40.89
CA ASN A 77 -1.55 -11.66 -41.63
C ASN A 77 -0.47 -10.56 -41.50
N GLY A 78 0.76 -10.96 -41.14
CA GLY A 78 1.96 -10.73 -41.95
C GLY A 78 2.57 -9.33 -42.05
N LEU A 79 2.32 -8.40 -41.12
CA LEU A 79 3.07 -7.15 -41.06
C LEU A 79 4.57 -7.42 -40.91
N THR A 80 5.38 -6.61 -41.58
CA THR A 80 6.83 -6.54 -41.34
C THR A 80 7.11 -5.88 -39.99
N ILE A 81 8.30 -6.11 -39.43
CA ILE A 81 8.70 -5.46 -38.17
C ILE A 81 8.64 -3.92 -38.31
N ASN A 82 9.03 -3.38 -39.47
CA ASN A 82 9.00 -1.94 -39.71
C ASN A 82 7.57 -1.39 -39.70
N GLU A 83 6.61 -2.07 -40.33
CA GLU A 83 5.20 -1.67 -40.30
C GLU A 83 4.63 -1.77 -38.88
N ILE A 84 4.99 -2.81 -38.13
CA ILE A 84 4.59 -2.94 -36.71
C ILE A 84 5.09 -1.76 -35.89
N VAL A 85 6.37 -1.40 -36.04
CA VAL A 85 6.98 -0.28 -35.31
C VAL A 85 6.38 1.05 -35.74
N GLU A 86 6.09 1.25 -37.03
CA GLU A 86 5.43 2.45 -37.54
C GLU A 86 4.02 2.61 -36.95
N TYR A 87 3.23 1.52 -36.94
CA TYR A 87 1.88 1.55 -36.36
C TYR A 87 1.94 1.78 -34.85
N ALA A 88 2.86 1.11 -34.15
CA ALA A 88 3.08 1.32 -32.72
C ALA A 88 3.44 2.79 -32.41
N GLN A 89 4.33 3.41 -33.20
CA GLN A 89 4.69 4.81 -33.05
C GLN A 89 3.46 5.72 -33.21
N ARG A 90 2.61 5.46 -34.22
CA ARG A 90 1.37 6.24 -34.40
C ARG A 90 0.39 6.05 -33.24
N VAL A 91 0.31 4.84 -32.69
CA VAL A 91 -0.49 4.55 -31.50
C VAL A 91 -0.01 5.38 -30.31
N TYR A 92 1.29 5.42 -30.01
CA TYR A 92 1.83 6.24 -28.91
C TYR A 92 1.50 7.72 -29.08
N GLU A 93 1.66 8.26 -30.28
CA GLU A 93 1.31 9.66 -30.59
C GLU A 93 -0.17 9.94 -30.34
N LEU A 94 -1.07 9.04 -30.78
CA LEU A 94 -2.50 9.20 -30.61
C LEU A 94 -2.92 9.13 -29.14
N PHE A 95 -2.30 8.27 -28.34
CA PHE A 95 -2.59 8.19 -26.90
C PHE A 95 -2.05 9.38 -26.12
N GLU A 96 -0.88 9.92 -26.48
CA GLU A 96 -0.39 11.18 -25.93
C GLU A 96 -1.30 12.37 -26.32
N GLU A 97 -1.80 12.40 -27.56
CA GLU A 97 -2.81 13.38 -27.98
C GLU A 97 -4.12 13.20 -27.20
N LEU A 98 -4.53 11.96 -26.94
CA LEU A 98 -5.73 11.62 -26.17
C LEU A 98 -5.59 12.08 -24.72
N HIS A 99 -4.49 11.77 -24.04
CA HIS A 99 -4.23 12.18 -22.65
C HIS A 99 -4.35 13.70 -22.51
N ARG A 100 -3.73 14.46 -23.42
CA ARG A 100 -3.83 15.92 -23.45
C ARG A 100 -5.25 16.44 -23.67
N SER A 101 -6.12 15.67 -24.34
CA SER A 101 -7.50 16.07 -24.61
C SER A 101 -8.41 16.00 -23.38
N PHE A 102 -8.00 15.34 -22.30
CA PHE A 102 -8.74 15.34 -21.03
C PHE A 102 -8.68 16.70 -20.33
N TYR A 103 -7.66 17.50 -20.62
CA TYR A 103 -7.45 18.83 -20.07
C TYR A 103 -7.94 19.91 -21.03
N ASN A 104 -8.53 20.99 -20.52
CA ASN A 104 -8.90 22.15 -21.34
C ASN A 104 -7.68 23.07 -21.56
N ALA A 105 -7.73 23.91 -22.60
CA ALA A 105 -6.66 24.89 -22.85
C ALA A 105 -6.47 25.88 -21.68
N GLU A 106 -7.55 26.21 -20.96
CA GLU A 106 -7.52 27.07 -19.76
C GLU A 106 -6.83 26.39 -18.56
N ASP A 107 -6.95 25.06 -18.43
CA ASP A 107 -6.32 24.25 -17.37
C ASP A 107 -4.78 24.28 -17.45
N PHE A 108 -4.24 24.39 -18.67
CA PHE A 108 -2.80 24.53 -18.93
C PHE A 108 -2.28 25.97 -18.75
N GLU A 109 -3.12 27.00 -18.90
CA GLU A 109 -2.73 28.38 -18.62
C GLU A 109 -2.69 28.68 -17.11
N GLU A 110 -3.43 27.92 -16.29
CA GLU A 110 -3.46 28.06 -14.82
C GLU A 110 -2.29 27.37 -14.07
N THR A 111 -1.35 26.70 -14.76
CA THR A 111 -0.27 26.00 -14.05
C THR A 111 0.68 26.93 -13.26
N THR A 112 0.56 26.76 -11.93
CA THR A 112 1.63 26.60 -10.93
C THR A 112 2.35 27.84 -10.36
N GLU A 113 1.62 28.73 -9.69
CA GLU A 113 2.23 29.55 -8.61
C GLU A 113 1.41 29.59 -7.30
N LYS A 114 0.15 29.13 -7.27
CA LYS A 114 -0.72 29.19 -6.07
C LYS A 114 -1.46 27.88 -5.79
N LEU A 115 -1.36 27.42 -4.54
CA LEU A 115 -2.00 26.20 -4.01
C LEU A 115 -3.52 26.15 -4.25
N GLU A 116 -4.21 27.29 -4.10
CA GLU A 116 -5.67 27.38 -4.30
C GLU A 116 -6.11 27.15 -5.74
N SER A 117 -5.32 27.60 -6.73
CA SER A 117 -5.60 27.36 -8.15
C SER A 117 -5.47 25.87 -8.48
N PHE A 118 -4.43 25.20 -7.98
CA PHE A 118 -4.27 23.76 -8.13
C PHE A 118 -5.41 22.97 -7.46
N LYS A 119 -5.82 23.35 -6.25
CA LYS A 119 -6.98 22.73 -5.57
C LYS A 119 -8.26 22.88 -6.40
N ASN A 120 -8.50 24.03 -7.01
CA ASN A 120 -9.68 24.23 -7.87
C ASN A 120 -9.62 23.40 -9.15
N LEU A 121 -8.44 23.26 -9.77
CA LEU A 121 -8.20 22.40 -10.92
C LEU A 121 -8.45 20.92 -10.58
N ALA A 122 -7.89 20.45 -9.47
CA ALA A 122 -8.06 19.09 -8.96
C ALA A 122 -9.52 18.78 -8.57
N ASN A 123 -10.33 19.81 -8.31
CA ASN A 123 -11.76 19.68 -8.04
C ASN A 123 -12.63 19.60 -9.33
N GLY A 124 -12.02 19.73 -10.51
CA GLY A 124 -12.69 19.68 -11.80
C GLY A 124 -13.09 18.26 -12.21
N SER A 125 -14.20 18.12 -12.93
CA SER A 125 -14.65 16.82 -13.46
C SER A 125 -13.67 16.22 -14.46
N SER A 126 -12.92 17.05 -15.18
CA SER A 126 -11.88 16.65 -16.13
C SER A 126 -10.71 15.96 -15.45
N PHE A 127 -10.21 16.53 -14.34
CA PHE A 127 -9.14 15.93 -13.54
C PHE A 127 -9.55 14.56 -12.97
N MET A 128 -10.78 14.45 -12.44
CA MET A 128 -11.28 13.16 -11.94
C MET A 128 -11.44 12.11 -13.04
N ARG A 129 -11.85 12.51 -14.25
CA ARG A 129 -11.97 11.60 -15.39
C ARG A 129 -10.60 11.12 -15.86
N GLU A 130 -9.61 12.00 -15.89
CA GLU A 130 -8.22 11.66 -16.17
C GLU A 130 -7.67 10.68 -15.13
N ALA A 131 -7.83 10.99 -13.85
CA ALA A 131 -7.37 10.13 -12.77
C ALA A 131 -8.02 8.75 -12.83
N ILE A 132 -9.31 8.64 -13.16
CA ILE A 132 -9.99 7.34 -13.32
C ILE A 132 -9.45 6.54 -14.52
N PHE A 133 -9.06 7.21 -15.60
CA PHE A 133 -8.58 6.56 -16.82
C PHE A 133 -7.10 6.17 -16.74
N TYR A 134 -6.29 7.06 -16.16
CA TYR A 134 -4.82 7.01 -16.15
C TYR A 134 -4.19 6.67 -14.79
N SER A 135 -4.95 6.55 -13.69
CA SER A 135 -4.38 6.12 -12.41
C SER A 135 -3.68 4.77 -12.56
N GLY A 136 -2.51 4.64 -11.95
CA GLY A 136 -1.81 3.37 -11.83
C GLY A 136 -2.62 2.28 -11.12
N GLU A 137 -2.09 1.07 -11.21
CA GLU A 137 -2.71 -0.11 -10.64
C GLU A 137 -2.47 -0.18 -9.13
N SER A 138 -3.55 -0.25 -8.36
CA SER A 138 -3.46 -0.49 -6.91
C SER A 138 -3.58 -1.97 -6.53
N VAL A 139 -3.75 -2.84 -7.53
CA VAL A 139 -4.03 -4.28 -7.37
C VAL A 139 -3.11 -5.09 -8.26
N PHE A 140 -2.60 -6.21 -7.75
CA PHE A 140 -1.76 -7.12 -8.54
C PHE A 140 -2.49 -8.35 -9.05
N LYS A 141 -1.99 -8.90 -10.15
CA LYS A 141 -2.45 -10.15 -10.75
C LYS A 141 -2.58 -11.29 -9.74
N HIS A 142 -1.55 -11.48 -8.90
CA HIS A 142 -1.53 -12.52 -7.89
C HIS A 142 -2.61 -12.33 -6.82
N GLN A 143 -3.00 -11.09 -6.52
CA GLN A 143 -4.07 -10.83 -5.56
C GLN A 143 -5.42 -11.23 -6.14
N TYR A 144 -5.70 -10.92 -7.41
CA TYR A 144 -6.91 -11.44 -8.06
C TYR A 144 -6.95 -12.97 -8.04
N ARG A 145 -5.86 -13.64 -8.40
CA ARG A 145 -5.72 -15.11 -8.32
C ARG A 145 -6.01 -15.65 -6.92
N ASP A 146 -5.41 -15.05 -5.90
CA ASP A 146 -5.49 -15.57 -4.53
C ASP A 146 -6.86 -15.28 -3.89
N LEU A 147 -7.41 -14.07 -4.10
CA LEU A 147 -8.66 -13.63 -3.46
C LEU A 147 -9.88 -14.20 -4.18
N VAL A 148 -9.84 -14.45 -5.49
CA VAL A 148 -11.01 -14.98 -6.22
C VAL A 148 -11.44 -16.35 -5.70
N LYS A 149 -10.47 -17.17 -5.29
CA LYS A 149 -10.73 -18.46 -4.65
C LYS A 149 -11.55 -18.27 -3.38
N ILE A 150 -11.08 -17.42 -2.47
CA ILE A 150 -11.74 -17.17 -1.17
C ILE A 150 -13.13 -16.57 -1.40
N ARG A 151 -13.23 -15.61 -2.33
CA ARG A 151 -14.45 -14.89 -2.64
C ARG A 151 -15.59 -15.78 -3.11
N TYR A 152 -15.32 -16.74 -4.00
CA TYR A 152 -16.35 -17.55 -4.65
C TYR A 152 -16.37 -19.02 -4.21
N GLN A 153 -15.57 -19.41 -3.23
CA GLN A 153 -15.57 -20.80 -2.73
C GLN A 153 -16.96 -21.26 -2.27
N LYS A 154 -17.72 -20.37 -1.61
CA LYS A 154 -19.10 -20.65 -1.17
C LYS A 154 -20.08 -20.79 -2.34
N ASP A 155 -19.75 -20.23 -3.51
CA ASP A 155 -20.55 -20.27 -4.74
C ASP A 155 -20.20 -21.44 -5.67
N ASN A 156 -19.19 -22.25 -5.32
CA ASN A 156 -18.77 -23.41 -6.11
C ASN A 156 -19.92 -24.39 -6.45
N PRO A 157 -20.90 -24.68 -5.56
CA PRO A 157 -22.05 -25.51 -5.94
C PRO A 157 -22.83 -24.92 -7.13
N TRP A 158 -23.08 -23.60 -7.11
CA TRP A 158 -23.78 -22.93 -8.20
C TRP A 158 -22.94 -22.92 -9.49
N LEU A 159 -21.64 -22.62 -9.39
CA LEU A 159 -20.72 -22.61 -10.53
C LEU A 159 -20.66 -24.00 -11.19
N LYS A 160 -20.59 -25.06 -10.39
CA LYS A 160 -20.54 -26.43 -10.90
C LYS A 160 -21.80 -26.81 -11.64
N GLU A 161 -22.98 -26.45 -11.12
CA GLU A 161 -24.27 -26.75 -11.73
C GLU A 161 -24.52 -25.93 -13.01
N ASN A 162 -24.21 -24.63 -13.00
CA ASN A 162 -24.60 -23.70 -14.06
C ASN A 162 -23.50 -23.44 -15.10
N LYS A 163 -22.24 -23.64 -14.72
CA LYS A 163 -21.06 -23.38 -15.58
C LYS A 163 -20.23 -24.63 -15.82
N GLY A 164 -20.43 -25.72 -15.08
CA GLY A 164 -19.74 -26.99 -15.29
C GLY A 164 -18.29 -27.02 -14.77
N PHE A 165 -17.93 -26.11 -13.86
CA PHE A 165 -16.62 -26.03 -13.20
C PHE A 165 -16.73 -25.40 -11.81
N VAL A 166 -15.73 -25.59 -10.95
CA VAL A 166 -15.55 -24.81 -9.70
C VAL A 166 -14.50 -23.71 -9.88
N ILE A 167 -14.50 -22.66 -9.05
CA ILE A 167 -13.63 -21.49 -9.26
C ILE A 167 -12.14 -21.87 -9.35
N GLU A 168 -11.71 -22.90 -8.62
CA GLU A 168 -10.34 -23.42 -8.70
C GLU A 168 -9.97 -23.96 -10.08
N ASP A 169 -10.91 -24.56 -10.82
CA ASP A 169 -10.66 -25.04 -12.19
C ASP A 169 -10.35 -23.85 -13.11
N ALA A 170 -11.08 -22.74 -12.95
CA ALA A 170 -10.86 -21.53 -13.74
C ALA A 170 -9.51 -20.86 -13.43
N ILE A 171 -9.10 -20.85 -12.15
CA ILE A 171 -7.76 -20.41 -11.75
C ILE A 171 -6.69 -21.23 -12.48
N SER A 172 -6.78 -22.57 -12.43
CA SER A 172 -5.79 -23.45 -13.07
C SER A 172 -5.71 -23.25 -14.59
N VAL A 173 -6.83 -23.00 -15.26
CA VAL A 173 -6.82 -22.69 -16.71
C VAL A 173 -6.09 -21.37 -16.99
N LEU A 174 -6.34 -20.31 -16.22
CA LEU A 174 -5.66 -19.02 -16.42
C LEU A 174 -4.15 -19.09 -16.12
N GLU A 175 -3.73 -19.84 -15.09
CA GLU A 175 -2.31 -20.09 -14.81
C GLU A 175 -1.61 -20.77 -15.98
N VAL A 176 -2.27 -21.74 -16.60
CA VAL A 176 -1.74 -22.43 -17.78
C VAL A 176 -1.65 -21.49 -18.99
N ILE A 177 -2.63 -20.60 -19.19
CA ILE A 177 -2.57 -19.56 -20.24
C ILE A 177 -1.34 -18.67 -20.04
N ASP A 178 -1.16 -18.12 -18.83
CA ASP A 178 -0.03 -17.25 -18.50
C ASP A 178 1.31 -17.95 -18.72
N LYS A 179 1.43 -19.21 -18.28
CA LYS A 179 2.64 -20.02 -18.45
C LYS A 179 2.96 -20.27 -19.92
N LEU A 180 1.99 -20.73 -20.70
CA LEU A 180 2.17 -20.98 -22.13
C LEU A 180 2.56 -19.72 -22.89
N GLN A 181 1.94 -18.59 -22.55
CA GLN A 181 2.26 -17.30 -23.15
C GLN A 181 3.71 -16.89 -22.88
N LEU A 182 4.16 -17.02 -21.63
CA LEU A 182 5.55 -16.72 -21.26
C LEU A 182 6.56 -17.64 -21.96
N GLU A 183 6.27 -18.95 -22.03
CA GLU A 183 7.10 -19.92 -22.76
C GLU A 183 7.20 -19.59 -24.25
N LYS A 184 6.08 -19.22 -24.88
CA LYS A 184 6.03 -18.83 -26.29
C LYS A 184 6.79 -17.53 -26.54
N LEU A 185 6.61 -16.50 -25.71
CA LEU A 185 7.33 -15.23 -25.85
C LEU A 185 8.85 -15.41 -25.73
N ASN A 186 9.31 -16.14 -24.72
CA ASN A 186 10.74 -16.42 -24.52
C ASN A 186 11.37 -17.22 -25.67
N THR A 187 10.59 -18.01 -26.40
CA THR A 187 11.05 -18.78 -27.56
C THR A 187 10.98 -17.96 -28.85
N LEU A 188 9.92 -17.19 -29.04
CA LEU A 188 9.58 -16.54 -30.30
C LEU A 188 10.33 -15.22 -30.49
N VAL A 189 10.31 -14.35 -29.48
CA VAL A 189 10.80 -12.97 -29.58
C VAL A 189 12.29 -12.89 -29.94
N PRO A 190 13.20 -13.69 -29.35
CA PRO A 190 14.62 -13.65 -29.73
C PRO A 190 14.87 -13.97 -31.22
N ASN A 191 13.99 -14.75 -31.85
CA ASN A 191 14.12 -15.16 -33.24
C ASN A 191 13.52 -14.15 -34.22
N ILE A 192 12.50 -13.38 -33.79
CA ILE A 192 11.86 -12.35 -34.63
C ILE A 192 12.87 -11.29 -35.06
N PHE A 193 13.65 -10.75 -34.13
CA PHE A 193 14.60 -9.67 -34.43
C PHE A 193 15.87 -10.14 -35.17
N GLN A 194 16.02 -11.44 -35.44
CA GLN A 194 17.17 -12.01 -36.16
C GLN A 194 16.88 -12.30 -37.64
N LYS A 195 15.62 -12.25 -38.08
CA LYS A 195 15.21 -12.57 -39.46
C LYS A 195 14.41 -11.41 -40.05
N ASP A 196 14.80 -10.94 -41.24
CA ASP A 196 14.15 -9.84 -41.99
C ASP A 196 12.79 -10.22 -42.64
N ASN A 197 12.02 -11.12 -42.04
CA ASN A 197 10.71 -11.55 -42.55
C ASN A 197 9.67 -11.53 -41.44
N GLN A 198 8.41 -11.22 -41.82
CA GLN A 198 7.17 -11.20 -41.04
C GLN A 198 7.27 -11.67 -39.57
N ALA A 199 6.82 -10.83 -38.65
CA ALA A 199 6.90 -11.10 -37.21
C ALA A 199 5.55 -11.58 -36.66
N PRO A 200 5.34 -12.89 -36.46
CA PRO A 200 4.08 -13.41 -35.95
C PRO A 200 3.98 -13.24 -34.43
N PHE A 201 4.09 -12.00 -33.92
CA PHE A 201 4.01 -11.70 -32.48
C PHE A 201 2.74 -12.31 -31.87
N SER A 202 1.63 -12.24 -32.59
CA SER A 202 0.32 -12.79 -32.21
C SER A 202 0.34 -14.29 -31.87
N SER A 203 1.24 -15.07 -32.47
CA SER A 203 1.33 -16.50 -32.19
C SER A 203 1.70 -16.83 -30.73
N ALA A 204 2.38 -15.92 -30.03
CA ALA A 204 2.68 -16.08 -28.61
C ALA A 204 1.47 -15.86 -27.70
N PHE A 205 0.45 -15.17 -28.19
CA PHE A 205 -0.77 -14.83 -27.47
C PHE A 205 -1.95 -15.76 -27.83
N CYS A 206 -1.79 -16.60 -28.86
CA CYS A 206 -2.77 -17.58 -29.30
C CYS A 206 -2.53 -18.96 -28.68
N PHE A 207 -3.60 -19.68 -28.38
CA PHE A 207 -3.57 -21.05 -27.84
C PHE A 207 -4.83 -21.83 -28.20
N SER A 208 -4.74 -23.15 -28.14
CA SER A 208 -5.86 -24.06 -28.37
C SER A 208 -6.37 -24.67 -27.06
N ALA A 209 -7.65 -25.06 -27.04
CA ALA A 209 -8.21 -25.80 -25.91
C ALA A 209 -7.46 -27.12 -25.64
N ASP A 210 -6.94 -27.77 -26.69
CA ASP A 210 -6.15 -29.00 -26.58
C ASP A 210 -4.73 -28.77 -26.02
N GLU A 211 -4.12 -27.60 -26.28
CA GLU A 211 -2.90 -27.19 -25.58
C GLU A 211 -3.17 -26.99 -24.09
N LEU A 212 -4.25 -26.30 -23.72
CA LEU A 212 -4.61 -26.07 -22.33
C LEU A 212 -4.93 -27.37 -21.60
N HIS A 213 -5.70 -28.28 -22.20
CA HIS A 213 -6.00 -29.58 -21.60
C HIS A 213 -4.75 -30.44 -21.37
N ARG A 214 -3.72 -30.35 -22.22
CA ARG A 214 -2.47 -31.10 -22.02
C ARG A 214 -1.62 -30.59 -20.84
N HIS A 215 -1.84 -29.34 -20.41
CA HIS A 215 -1.03 -28.68 -19.38
C HIS A 215 -1.82 -28.39 -18.10
N SER A 216 -3.16 -28.32 -18.17
CA SER A 216 -4.04 -28.33 -17.01
C SER A 216 -4.39 -29.78 -16.72
N GLU A 217 -4.22 -30.26 -15.50
CA GLU A 217 -4.59 -31.63 -15.08
C GLU A 217 -6.13 -31.85 -15.10
N LEU A 218 -6.87 -30.98 -15.79
CA LEU A 218 -8.32 -30.92 -15.89
C LEU A 218 -8.82 -31.71 -17.10
N SER A 219 -10.08 -32.15 -17.02
CA SER A 219 -10.73 -32.77 -18.17
C SER A 219 -10.96 -31.76 -19.30
N LYS A 220 -10.93 -32.24 -20.55
CA LYS A 220 -11.21 -31.40 -21.73
C LYS A 220 -12.56 -30.68 -21.65
N GLU A 221 -13.56 -31.31 -21.04
CA GLU A 221 -14.88 -30.70 -20.83
C GLU A 221 -14.81 -29.51 -19.87
N VAL A 222 -14.13 -29.65 -18.73
CA VAL A 222 -13.95 -28.56 -17.76
C VAL A 222 -13.15 -27.41 -18.38
N THR A 223 -12.04 -27.69 -19.08
CA THR A 223 -11.26 -26.66 -19.79
C THR A 223 -12.13 -25.89 -20.79
N PHE A 224 -12.97 -26.60 -21.56
CA PHE A 224 -13.88 -25.97 -22.52
C PHE A 224 -14.93 -25.10 -21.82
N ASN A 225 -15.52 -25.57 -20.72
CA ASN A 225 -16.53 -24.84 -19.96
C ASN A 225 -15.97 -23.53 -19.38
N VAL A 226 -14.73 -23.55 -18.87
CA VAL A 226 -14.04 -22.34 -18.40
C VAL A 226 -13.82 -21.36 -19.55
N LEU A 227 -13.27 -21.81 -20.67
CA LEU A 227 -13.06 -20.96 -21.84
C LEU A 227 -14.39 -20.38 -22.35
N SER A 228 -15.46 -21.17 -22.37
CA SER A 228 -16.78 -20.70 -22.77
C SER A 228 -17.36 -19.64 -21.83
N ALA A 229 -16.98 -19.64 -20.56
CA ALA A 229 -17.46 -18.65 -19.59
C ALA A 229 -16.66 -17.34 -19.62
N LEU A 230 -15.37 -17.38 -19.99
CA LEU A 230 -14.46 -16.25 -19.95
C LEU A 230 -14.08 -15.69 -21.33
N SER A 231 -14.54 -16.34 -22.41
CA SER A 231 -14.28 -15.90 -23.78
C SER A 231 -15.53 -15.48 -24.53
N ALA A 232 -15.33 -14.67 -25.57
CA ALA A 232 -16.36 -14.32 -26.53
C ALA A 232 -15.75 -14.13 -27.93
N SER A 233 -16.55 -14.32 -28.98
CA SER A 233 -16.15 -13.97 -30.35
C SER A 233 -15.74 -12.49 -30.46
N PRO A 234 -14.86 -12.13 -31.41
CA PRO A 234 -14.28 -10.78 -31.52
C PRO A 234 -15.31 -9.66 -31.39
N THR A 235 -16.31 -9.64 -32.27
CA THR A 235 -17.28 -8.55 -32.37
C THR A 235 -18.40 -8.62 -31.33
N SER A 236 -18.47 -9.68 -30.54
CA SER A 236 -19.53 -9.88 -29.55
C SER A 236 -19.49 -8.78 -28.48
N GLY A 237 -20.61 -8.08 -28.32
CA GLY A 237 -20.79 -7.02 -27.33
C GLY A 237 -20.09 -5.69 -27.66
N MET A 238 -19.42 -5.58 -28.81
CA MET A 238 -18.59 -4.40 -29.13
C MET A 238 -19.36 -3.23 -29.77
N ASN A 239 -20.62 -3.42 -30.17
CA ASN A 239 -21.42 -2.41 -30.89
C ASN A 239 -21.58 -1.08 -30.12
N GLY A 240 -21.49 -1.12 -28.78
CA GLY A 240 -21.64 0.04 -27.91
C GLY A 240 -20.35 0.72 -27.51
N PHE A 241 -19.19 0.31 -28.04
CA PHE A 241 -17.89 0.88 -27.73
C PHE A 241 -17.50 1.95 -28.76
N SER A 242 -17.91 3.20 -28.51
CA SER A 242 -17.80 4.33 -29.44
C SER A 242 -17.05 5.55 -28.87
N SER A 243 -16.69 5.52 -27.59
CA SER A 243 -15.77 6.46 -26.96
C SER A 243 -14.93 5.77 -25.89
N VAL A 244 -13.88 6.44 -25.41
CA VAL A 244 -12.93 5.89 -24.42
C VAL A 244 -13.57 5.52 -23.08
N ASP A 245 -14.67 6.17 -22.70
CA ASP A 245 -15.37 5.85 -21.45
C ASP A 245 -16.51 4.84 -21.62
N ASP A 246 -16.76 4.36 -22.85
CA ASP A 246 -17.74 3.31 -23.06
C ASP A 246 -17.29 2.00 -22.43
N PHE A 247 -18.25 1.17 -22.05
CA PHE A 247 -17.93 -0.15 -21.53
C PHE A 247 -17.29 -1.00 -22.63
N ASN A 248 -15.99 -1.26 -22.49
CA ASN A 248 -15.29 -2.22 -23.32
C ASN A 248 -15.66 -3.65 -22.89
N HIS A 249 -16.41 -4.36 -23.75
CA HIS A 249 -16.84 -5.73 -23.48
C HIS A 249 -15.66 -6.71 -23.27
N ARG A 250 -14.46 -6.38 -23.80
CA ARG A 250 -13.25 -7.18 -23.56
C ARG A 250 -12.78 -7.16 -22.12
N ASN A 251 -13.19 -6.18 -21.31
CA ASN A 251 -12.87 -6.18 -19.88
C ASN A 251 -13.62 -7.31 -19.13
N ALA A 252 -14.84 -7.67 -19.58
CA ALA A 252 -15.58 -8.81 -19.03
C ALA A 252 -15.21 -10.14 -19.71
N PHE A 253 -14.89 -10.13 -21.00
CA PHE A 253 -14.51 -11.33 -21.76
C PHE A 253 -13.16 -11.12 -22.45
N PRO A 254 -12.06 -11.15 -21.69
CA PRO A 254 -10.72 -10.80 -22.17
C PRO A 254 -10.11 -11.87 -23.06
N ILE A 255 -10.63 -13.10 -23.06
CA ILE A 255 -10.23 -14.13 -24.00
C ILE A 255 -11.08 -14.01 -25.27
N VAL A 256 -10.44 -13.96 -26.44
CA VAL A 256 -11.15 -13.93 -27.72
C VAL A 256 -11.18 -15.33 -28.33
N LYS A 257 -12.37 -15.79 -28.69
CA LYS A 257 -12.55 -17.02 -29.47
C LYS A 257 -12.37 -16.68 -30.95
N LEU A 258 -11.20 -17.00 -31.52
CA LEU A 258 -10.86 -16.71 -32.91
C LEU A 258 -11.59 -17.65 -33.87
N ASP A 259 -11.52 -18.95 -33.57
CA ASP A 259 -12.16 -20.04 -34.33
C ASP A 259 -12.58 -21.16 -33.37
N ASP A 260 -13.17 -22.24 -33.90
CA ASP A 260 -13.50 -23.41 -33.10
C ASP A 260 -12.25 -24.08 -32.53
N GLY A 261 -12.05 -23.92 -31.22
CA GLY A 261 -10.93 -24.49 -30.48
C GLY A 261 -9.68 -23.62 -30.43
N LEU A 262 -9.66 -22.46 -31.11
CA LEU A 262 -8.55 -21.50 -31.14
C LEU A 262 -8.94 -20.19 -30.44
N TYR A 263 -8.08 -19.75 -29.52
CA TYR A 263 -8.31 -18.59 -28.67
C TYR A 263 -7.08 -17.68 -28.65
N ALA A 264 -7.29 -16.41 -28.28
CA ALA A 264 -6.23 -15.44 -28.03
C ALA A 264 -6.47 -14.69 -26.71
N SER A 265 -5.38 -14.35 -26.02
CA SER A 265 -5.37 -13.54 -24.80
C SER A 265 -4.18 -12.60 -24.82
N PHE A 266 -4.43 -11.29 -24.77
CA PHE A 266 -3.37 -10.26 -24.87
C PHE A 266 -2.94 -9.69 -23.52
N LEU A 267 -3.90 -9.47 -22.62
CA LEU A 267 -3.71 -8.81 -21.34
C LEU A 267 -3.95 -9.81 -20.20
N SER A 268 -2.87 -10.41 -19.70
CA SER A 268 -2.93 -11.39 -18.59
C SER A 268 -3.65 -10.82 -17.37
N PHE A 269 -3.37 -9.56 -17.00
CA PHE A 269 -4.05 -8.87 -15.92
C PHE A 269 -5.59 -8.90 -16.08
N SER A 270 -6.09 -8.57 -17.27
CA SER A 270 -7.53 -8.51 -17.54
C SER A 270 -8.21 -9.87 -17.40
N ASN A 271 -7.51 -10.98 -17.65
CA ASN A 271 -8.04 -12.32 -17.40
C ASN A 271 -8.35 -12.54 -15.91
N TRP A 272 -7.39 -12.18 -15.06
CA TRP A 272 -7.52 -12.33 -13.62
C TRP A 272 -8.54 -11.36 -13.02
N GLU A 273 -8.56 -10.12 -13.48
CA GLU A 273 -9.59 -9.14 -13.13
C GLU A 273 -10.99 -9.63 -13.56
N SER A 274 -11.14 -10.12 -14.80
CA SER A 274 -12.42 -10.70 -15.26
C SER A 274 -12.84 -11.90 -14.43
N LEU A 275 -11.92 -12.81 -14.07
CA LEU A 275 -12.28 -13.95 -13.21
C LEU A 275 -12.75 -13.48 -11.82
N TYR A 276 -12.16 -12.42 -11.29
CA TYR A 276 -12.57 -11.81 -10.02
C TYR A 276 -13.92 -11.09 -10.12
N GLU A 277 -14.21 -10.42 -11.23
CA GLU A 277 -15.41 -9.57 -11.38
C GLU A 277 -16.61 -10.26 -12.03
N SER A 278 -16.40 -11.06 -13.07
CA SER A 278 -17.45 -11.62 -13.94
C SER A 278 -18.46 -12.53 -13.22
N PRO A 279 -18.07 -13.38 -12.25
CA PRO A 279 -19.02 -14.24 -11.54
C PRO A 279 -20.15 -13.47 -10.85
N PHE A 280 -19.88 -12.28 -10.32
CA PHE A 280 -20.92 -11.39 -9.78
C PHE A 280 -22.05 -11.12 -10.79
N PHE A 281 -21.71 -10.88 -12.05
CA PHE A 281 -22.70 -10.65 -13.10
C PHE A 281 -23.44 -11.93 -13.49
N TRP A 282 -22.79 -13.09 -13.44
CA TRP A 282 -23.43 -14.37 -13.69
C TRP A 282 -24.46 -14.72 -12.61
N PHE A 283 -24.16 -14.44 -11.34
CA PHE A 283 -25.11 -14.67 -10.26
C PHE A 283 -26.29 -13.69 -10.30
N ASN A 284 -26.05 -12.45 -10.72
CA ASN A 284 -27.11 -11.44 -10.82
C ASN A 284 -28.18 -11.75 -11.88
N THR A 285 -27.86 -12.54 -12.91
CA THR A 285 -28.85 -12.99 -13.89
C THR A 285 -29.75 -14.10 -13.34
N ASP A 286 -29.32 -14.79 -12.28
CA ASP A 286 -30.13 -15.76 -11.56
C ASP A 286 -30.89 -15.08 -10.40
N SER A 287 -32.17 -14.80 -10.65
CA SER A 287 -33.04 -14.17 -9.65
C SER A 287 -33.20 -14.96 -8.35
N SER A 288 -32.99 -16.28 -8.37
CA SER A 288 -33.09 -17.15 -7.19
C SER A 288 -31.82 -17.17 -6.36
N TYR A 289 -30.67 -16.89 -6.96
CA TYR A 289 -29.36 -16.96 -6.31
C TYR A 289 -28.74 -15.60 -5.99
N LYS A 290 -29.14 -14.52 -6.68
CA LYS A 290 -28.56 -13.16 -6.50
C LYS A 290 -28.52 -12.67 -5.04
N GLY A 291 -29.48 -13.07 -4.21
CA GLY A 291 -29.52 -12.73 -2.78
C GLY A 291 -28.38 -13.40 -2.03
N THR A 292 -28.29 -14.74 -2.14
CA THR A 292 -27.21 -15.55 -1.59
C THR A 292 -25.84 -15.07 -2.03
N ALA A 293 -25.65 -14.79 -3.32
CA ALA A 293 -24.37 -14.28 -3.85
C ALA A 293 -24.01 -12.88 -3.29
N SER A 294 -25.02 -12.03 -3.04
CA SER A 294 -24.82 -10.72 -2.40
C SER A 294 -24.37 -10.88 -0.95
N ASP A 295 -24.97 -11.81 -0.21
CA ASP A 295 -24.62 -12.11 1.18
C ASP A 295 -23.20 -12.67 1.27
N HIS A 296 -22.86 -13.68 0.45
CA HIS A 296 -21.50 -14.24 0.38
C HIS A 296 -20.44 -13.19 0.07
N ARG A 297 -20.74 -12.21 -0.79
CA ARG A 297 -19.82 -11.12 -1.12
C ARG A 297 -19.62 -10.15 0.06
N GLY A 298 -20.67 -9.87 0.82
CA GLY A 298 -20.59 -9.10 2.06
C GLY A 298 -19.68 -9.82 3.07
N GLU A 299 -20.03 -11.07 3.37
CA GLU A 299 -19.28 -11.95 4.28
C GLU A 299 -17.81 -12.05 3.88
N PHE A 300 -17.50 -12.25 2.59
CA PHE A 300 -16.12 -12.27 2.10
C PHE A 300 -15.34 -11.02 2.51
N THR A 301 -15.94 -9.83 2.38
CA THR A 301 -15.23 -8.56 2.65
C THR A 301 -14.91 -8.44 4.13
N GLU A 302 -15.86 -8.79 4.99
CA GLU A 302 -15.72 -8.75 6.45
C GLU A 302 -14.73 -9.82 6.94
N ASP A 303 -14.96 -11.08 6.57
CA ASP A 303 -14.15 -12.24 6.98
C ASP A 303 -12.71 -12.09 6.52
N PHE A 304 -12.49 -11.72 5.24
CA PHE A 304 -11.15 -11.54 4.69
C PHE A 304 -10.38 -10.45 5.43
N THR A 305 -11.03 -9.31 5.71
CA THR A 305 -10.43 -8.20 6.44
C THR A 305 -10.05 -8.60 7.85
N ALA A 306 -10.95 -9.27 8.57
CA ALA A 306 -10.69 -9.78 9.92
C ALA A 306 -9.54 -10.79 9.93
N ASP A 307 -9.51 -11.73 8.98
CA ASP A 307 -8.45 -12.73 8.86
C ASP A 307 -7.09 -12.12 8.54
N ARG A 308 -7.04 -11.06 7.73
CA ARG A 308 -5.81 -10.30 7.49
C ARG A 308 -5.31 -9.61 8.75
N LEU A 309 -6.20 -8.97 9.51
CA LEU A 309 -5.82 -8.32 10.76
C LEU A 309 -5.39 -9.30 11.84
N ARG A 310 -5.96 -10.52 11.88
CA ARG A 310 -5.52 -11.61 12.79
C ARG A 310 -4.10 -12.12 12.49
N LYS A 311 -3.53 -11.83 11.32
CA LYS A 311 -2.10 -12.10 11.04
C LYS A 311 -1.16 -11.11 11.72
N VAL A 312 -1.66 -9.92 12.04
CA VAL A 312 -0.89 -8.83 12.65
C VAL A 312 -1.17 -8.76 14.16
N PHE A 313 -2.45 -8.72 14.53
CA PHE A 313 -2.90 -8.58 15.91
C PHE A 313 -3.24 -9.95 16.51
N PRO A 314 -3.03 -10.15 17.82
CA PRO A 314 -3.49 -11.36 18.51
C PRO A 314 -4.99 -11.62 18.23
N PRO A 315 -5.41 -12.85 17.90
CA PRO A 315 -6.79 -13.12 17.47
C PRO A 315 -7.87 -12.66 18.46
N GLN A 316 -7.59 -12.71 19.76
CA GLN A 316 -8.49 -12.23 20.82
C GLN A 316 -8.71 -10.70 20.82
N ASN A 317 -7.92 -9.96 20.07
CA ASN A 317 -8.00 -8.50 19.92
C ASN A 317 -8.74 -8.08 18.64
N VAL A 318 -9.15 -9.04 17.80
CA VAL A 318 -9.84 -8.81 16.53
C VAL A 318 -11.26 -9.38 16.64
N TYR A 319 -12.22 -8.47 16.78
CA TYR A 319 -13.63 -8.77 16.92
C TYR A 319 -14.36 -8.54 15.60
N THR A 320 -15.43 -9.27 15.37
CA THR A 320 -16.28 -9.17 14.17
C THR A 320 -17.74 -9.05 14.57
N ASN A 321 -18.53 -8.32 13.80
CA ASN A 321 -19.99 -8.18 13.97
C ASN A 321 -20.37 -7.75 15.39
N ILE A 322 -19.81 -6.61 15.82
CA ILE A 322 -20.03 -6.04 17.15
C ILE A 322 -21.22 -5.08 17.14
N ASP A 323 -22.26 -5.44 17.89
CA ASP A 323 -23.39 -4.56 18.18
C ASP A 323 -23.09 -3.62 19.35
N ILE A 324 -23.43 -2.35 19.19
CA ILE A 324 -23.37 -1.35 20.25
C ILE A 324 -24.79 -1.02 20.70
N TYR A 325 -25.08 -1.19 22.00
CA TYR A 325 -26.37 -0.89 22.60
C TYR A 325 -26.28 0.33 23.52
N ASP A 326 -27.17 1.30 23.29
CA ASP A 326 -27.47 2.40 24.22
C ASP A 326 -28.79 2.05 24.93
N GLY A 327 -28.69 1.61 26.19
CA GLY A 327 -29.81 1.03 26.91
C GLY A 327 -30.34 -0.26 26.24
N LYS A 328 -31.52 -0.17 25.63
CA LYS A 328 -32.18 -1.29 24.91
C LYS A 328 -32.08 -1.19 23.39
N ASN A 329 -31.67 -0.04 22.87
CA ASN A 329 -31.66 0.22 21.43
C ASN A 329 -30.27 -0.09 20.86
N ARG A 330 -30.24 -0.75 19.69
CA ARG A 330 -29.01 -0.87 18.90
C ARG A 330 -28.68 0.52 18.36
N ALA A 331 -27.55 1.07 18.80
CA ALA A 331 -27.07 2.41 18.48
C ALA A 331 -26.05 2.40 17.34
N GLY A 332 -25.33 1.29 17.15
CA GLY A 332 -24.35 1.11 16.09
C GLY A 332 -23.97 -0.36 15.91
N GLU A 333 -23.25 -0.63 14.84
CA GLU A 333 -22.74 -1.94 14.45
C GLU A 333 -21.36 -1.74 13.83
N ILE A 334 -20.39 -2.58 14.24
CA ILE A 334 -19.02 -2.59 13.71
C ILE A 334 -18.76 -3.93 13.05
N ASP A 335 -18.45 -3.91 11.76
CA ASP A 335 -18.15 -5.12 10.98
C ASP A 335 -16.86 -5.78 11.49
N VAL A 336 -15.77 -5.00 11.62
CA VAL A 336 -14.50 -5.48 12.21
C VAL A 336 -13.92 -4.44 13.16
N LEU A 337 -13.58 -4.88 14.38
CA LEU A 337 -12.98 -4.05 15.42
C LEU A 337 -11.65 -4.64 15.88
N VAL A 338 -10.57 -3.86 15.80
CA VAL A 338 -9.30 -4.20 16.46
C VAL A 338 -9.15 -3.37 17.72
N VAL A 339 -8.83 -4.00 18.85
CA VAL A 339 -8.43 -3.30 20.09
C VAL A 339 -7.07 -3.81 20.55
N HIS A 340 -6.06 -2.94 20.49
CA HIS A 340 -4.70 -3.27 20.89
C HIS A 340 -4.16 -2.24 21.88
N GLY A 341 -4.21 -2.58 23.18
CA GLY A 341 -3.83 -1.65 24.25
C GLY A 341 -4.78 -0.45 24.29
N LYS A 342 -4.24 0.74 24.02
CA LYS A 342 -4.98 2.02 23.99
C LYS A 342 -5.36 2.45 22.57
N TYR A 343 -5.20 1.58 21.58
CA TYR A 343 -5.50 1.86 20.18
C TYR A 343 -6.68 1.02 19.71
N ALA A 344 -7.59 1.64 18.94
CA ALA A 344 -8.68 0.93 18.29
C ALA A 344 -8.74 1.23 16.79
N ILE A 345 -9.14 0.24 15.99
CA ILE A 345 -9.40 0.38 14.56
C ILE A 345 -10.83 -0.07 14.31
N VAL A 346 -11.67 0.85 13.81
CA VAL A 346 -13.10 0.64 13.60
C VAL A 346 -13.35 0.56 12.11
N ILE A 347 -13.64 -0.65 11.61
CA ILE A 347 -13.71 -0.91 10.17
C ILE A 347 -15.16 -1.16 9.76
N GLN A 348 -15.55 -0.52 8.67
CA GLN A 348 -16.83 -0.73 8.00
C GLN A 348 -16.57 -1.21 6.57
N ALA A 349 -17.10 -2.38 6.24
CA ALA A 349 -16.95 -3.04 4.95
C ALA A 349 -18.12 -2.70 4.03
N LYS A 350 -17.84 -2.45 2.74
CA LYS A 350 -18.85 -2.25 1.70
C LYS A 350 -18.47 -2.99 0.43
N SER A 351 -19.50 -3.42 -0.30
CA SER A 351 -19.34 -4.13 -1.57
C SER A 351 -19.82 -3.31 -2.79
N LYS A 352 -19.91 -1.99 -2.67
CA LYS A 352 -20.38 -1.11 -3.76
C LYS A 352 -19.24 -0.80 -4.76
N LYS A 353 -19.52 -0.93 -6.06
CA LYS A 353 -18.64 -0.51 -7.17
C LYS A 353 -19.09 0.83 -7.78
N LEU A 354 -18.15 1.52 -8.45
CA LEU A 354 -18.47 2.57 -9.42
C LEU A 354 -19.30 2.02 -10.58
N THR A 355 -20.36 2.73 -10.93
CA THR A 355 -21.16 2.43 -12.13
C THR A 355 -20.50 2.96 -13.40
N ILE A 356 -20.87 2.40 -14.56
CA ILE A 356 -20.37 2.87 -15.87
C ILE A 356 -20.55 4.39 -16.02
N PRO A 357 -21.73 5.00 -15.75
CA PRO A 357 -21.87 6.46 -15.88
C PRO A 357 -20.93 7.26 -14.98
N ALA A 358 -20.60 6.76 -13.78
CA ALA A 358 -19.62 7.41 -12.90
C ALA A 358 -18.21 7.40 -13.50
N ARG A 359 -17.81 6.29 -14.14
CA ARG A 359 -16.53 6.19 -14.86
C ARG A 359 -16.45 7.17 -16.04
N LYS A 360 -17.58 7.48 -16.69
CA LYS A 360 -17.71 8.52 -17.75
C LYS A 360 -17.62 9.97 -17.25
N GLY A 361 -17.14 10.20 -16.03
CA GLY A 361 -17.07 11.54 -15.45
C GLY A 361 -18.44 12.17 -15.08
N ASN A 362 -19.54 11.41 -15.05
CA ASN A 362 -20.83 11.94 -14.60
C ASN A 362 -20.75 12.27 -13.11
N SER A 363 -20.54 13.55 -12.79
CA SER A 363 -20.24 13.99 -11.42
C SER A 363 -21.37 13.70 -10.41
N LYS A 364 -22.63 13.63 -10.86
CA LYS A 364 -23.75 13.27 -9.97
C LYS A 364 -23.71 11.78 -9.62
N GLN A 365 -23.51 10.93 -10.61
CA GLN A 365 -23.43 9.49 -10.38
C GLN A 365 -22.17 9.14 -9.59
N LEU A 366 -21.04 9.77 -9.90
CA LEU A 366 -19.78 9.61 -9.18
C LEU A 366 -19.93 9.93 -7.69
N LYS A 367 -20.52 11.08 -7.35
CA LYS A 367 -20.80 11.46 -5.96
C LYS A 367 -21.76 10.49 -5.26
N SER A 368 -22.80 10.01 -5.97
CA SER A 368 -23.76 9.06 -5.41
C SER A 368 -23.13 7.69 -5.15
N ASP A 369 -22.30 7.20 -6.07
CA ASP A 369 -21.61 5.92 -5.92
C ASP A 369 -20.55 6.01 -4.81
N PHE A 370 -19.78 7.09 -4.77
CA PHE A 370 -18.81 7.34 -3.69
C PHE A 370 -19.50 7.42 -2.32
N LYS A 371 -20.65 8.12 -2.23
CA LYS A 371 -21.40 8.18 -0.98
C LYS A 371 -21.77 6.78 -0.47
N ALA A 372 -22.32 5.95 -1.36
CA ALA A 372 -22.76 4.60 -1.02
C ALA A 372 -21.60 3.64 -0.72
N ALA A 373 -20.43 3.86 -1.33
CA ALA A 373 -19.25 3.01 -1.13
C ALA A 373 -18.41 3.42 0.08
N VAL A 374 -18.29 4.72 0.37
CA VAL A 374 -17.30 5.26 1.31
C VAL A 374 -17.92 6.17 2.37
N GLN A 375 -18.67 7.21 1.99
CA GLN A 375 -19.19 8.19 2.97
C GLN A 375 -20.09 7.54 4.02
N ASP A 376 -21.02 6.67 3.61
CA ASP A 376 -21.93 5.99 4.54
C ASP A 376 -21.20 5.04 5.49
N ALA A 377 -20.14 4.38 5.00
CA ALA A 377 -19.26 3.55 5.83
C ALA A 377 -18.48 4.42 6.84
N TYR A 378 -18.01 5.59 6.42
CA TYR A 378 -17.31 6.51 7.29
C TYR A 378 -18.23 7.04 8.39
N ASP A 379 -19.43 7.51 8.04
CA ASP A 379 -20.40 8.05 9.00
C ASP A 379 -20.73 6.99 10.07
N GLN A 380 -20.89 5.73 9.66
CA GLN A 380 -21.10 4.59 10.57
C GLN A 380 -19.87 4.31 11.45
N SER A 381 -18.67 4.30 10.87
CA SER A 381 -17.42 4.07 11.61
C SER A 381 -17.15 5.18 12.63
N TYR A 382 -17.38 6.44 12.26
CA TYR A 382 -17.22 7.59 13.14
C TYR A 382 -18.20 7.54 14.31
N LEU A 383 -19.49 7.27 14.06
CA LEU A 383 -20.48 7.07 15.12
C LEU A 383 -20.03 5.97 16.10
N CYS A 384 -19.54 4.84 15.60
CA CYS A 384 -19.05 3.77 16.44
C CYS A 384 -17.79 4.17 17.24
N ALA A 385 -16.91 4.98 16.66
CA ALA A 385 -15.76 5.55 17.34
C ALA A 385 -16.15 6.52 18.47
N GLU A 386 -17.22 7.31 18.31
CA GLU A 386 -17.79 8.11 19.39
C GLU A 386 -18.38 7.23 20.50
N LEU A 387 -19.10 6.16 20.14
CA LEU A 387 -19.69 5.23 21.10
C LEU A 387 -18.62 4.43 21.87
N LEU A 388 -17.48 4.11 21.27
CA LEU A 388 -16.35 3.44 21.95
C LEU A 388 -15.77 4.24 23.11
N GLN A 389 -15.97 5.56 23.14
CA GLN A 389 -15.48 6.44 24.21
C GLN A 389 -16.49 6.60 25.37
N ARG A 390 -17.64 5.90 25.30
CA ARG A 390 -18.72 6.02 26.27
C ARG A 390 -18.74 4.84 27.25
N LYS A 391 -18.92 5.13 28.55
CA LYS A 391 -19.05 4.12 29.63
C LYS A 391 -20.45 3.50 29.74
N ASP A 392 -21.45 4.17 29.18
CA ASP A 392 -22.87 3.84 29.36
C ASP A 392 -23.45 2.95 28.25
N VAL A 393 -22.61 2.55 27.28
CA VAL A 393 -22.99 1.63 26.20
C VAL A 393 -22.53 0.20 26.48
N LYS A 394 -23.12 -0.76 25.76
CA LYS A 394 -22.74 -2.19 25.84
C LYS A 394 -22.41 -2.74 24.46
N PHE A 395 -21.30 -3.45 24.38
CA PHE A 395 -20.85 -4.14 23.18
C PHE A 395 -21.22 -5.61 23.25
N LYS A 396 -21.75 -6.16 22.16
CA LYS A 396 -22.08 -7.59 22.06
C LYS A 396 -21.55 -8.16 20.76
N ASP A 397 -21.07 -9.40 20.80
CA ASP A 397 -20.74 -10.17 19.60
C ASP A 397 -21.98 -10.71 18.88
N ALA A 398 -21.78 -11.39 17.76
CA ALA A 398 -22.82 -11.99 16.94
C ALA A 398 -23.68 -13.01 17.73
N GLU A 399 -23.12 -13.65 18.75
CA GLU A 399 -23.84 -14.56 19.66
C GLU A 399 -24.60 -13.83 20.78
N GLY A 400 -24.50 -12.50 20.85
CA GLY A 400 -25.15 -11.66 21.85
C GLY A 400 -24.43 -11.63 23.21
N LYS A 401 -23.22 -12.18 23.29
CA LYS A 401 -22.39 -12.16 24.50
C LYS A 401 -21.70 -10.81 24.63
N VAL A 402 -21.63 -10.31 25.87
CA VAL A 402 -21.03 -9.01 26.16
C VAL A 402 -19.52 -9.06 25.95
N VAL A 403 -19.02 -8.13 25.14
CA VAL A 403 -17.59 -7.90 24.93
C VAL A 403 -17.13 -6.81 25.88
N ALA A 404 -16.16 -7.13 26.74
CA ALA A 404 -15.61 -6.17 27.69
C ALA A 404 -14.54 -5.31 27.00
N LEU A 405 -14.90 -4.09 26.65
CA LEU A 405 -14.01 -3.09 26.06
C LEU A 405 -13.72 -1.98 27.06
N GLY A 406 -12.53 -1.39 26.98
CA GLY A 406 -12.21 -0.14 27.68
C GLY A 406 -12.84 1.05 26.95
N ASP A 407 -12.71 2.23 27.55
CA ASP A 407 -13.23 3.49 27.01
C ASP A 407 -12.17 4.60 26.94
N ASP A 408 -10.96 4.33 27.44
CA ASP A 408 -9.86 5.26 27.53
C ASP A 408 -8.82 5.01 26.44
N TYR A 409 -9.21 5.30 25.20
CA TYR A 409 -8.36 5.15 24.02
C TYR A 409 -7.46 6.38 23.78
N GLU A 410 -6.21 6.13 23.39
CA GLU A 410 -5.26 7.14 22.90
C GLU A 410 -5.64 7.57 21.47
N SER A 411 -5.90 6.60 20.60
CA SER A 411 -6.32 6.84 19.22
C SER A 411 -7.33 5.80 18.77
N ILE A 412 -8.36 6.24 18.05
CA ILE A 412 -9.33 5.42 17.34
C ILE A 412 -9.23 5.78 15.86
N PHE A 413 -9.02 4.78 15.00
CA PHE A 413 -8.87 4.94 13.55
C PHE A 413 -10.14 4.47 12.84
N PRO A 414 -10.96 5.37 12.29
CA PRO A 414 -12.06 5.00 11.42
C PRO A 414 -11.51 4.48 10.08
N VAL A 415 -11.99 3.33 9.62
CA VAL A 415 -11.55 2.72 8.37
C VAL A 415 -12.76 2.32 7.53
N CYS A 416 -12.74 2.68 6.25
CA CYS A 416 -13.69 2.22 5.25
C CYS A 416 -12.99 1.26 4.31
N ILE A 417 -13.52 0.04 4.14
CA ILE A 417 -12.95 -0.95 3.24
C ILE A 417 -13.95 -1.39 2.16
N VAL A 418 -13.49 -1.42 0.90
CA VAL A 418 -14.30 -1.88 -0.24
C VAL A 418 -13.81 -3.22 -0.81
N SER A 419 -14.76 -4.05 -1.27
CA SER A 419 -14.49 -5.43 -1.72
C SER A 419 -13.85 -5.56 -3.10
N ASP A 420 -13.81 -4.49 -3.88
CA ASP A 420 -13.36 -4.50 -5.27
C ASP A 420 -12.50 -3.29 -5.57
N HIS A 421 -11.70 -3.41 -6.63
CA HIS A 421 -10.86 -2.32 -7.09
C HIS A 421 -11.75 -1.12 -7.44
N TYR A 422 -11.44 0.00 -6.82
CA TYR A 422 -12.19 1.24 -6.99
C TYR A 422 -11.23 2.28 -7.61
N PRO A 423 -11.35 2.58 -8.92
CA PRO A 423 -10.42 3.47 -9.61
C PRO A 423 -10.26 4.82 -8.92
N ALA A 424 -9.01 5.28 -8.76
CA ALA A 424 -8.64 6.53 -8.10
C ALA A 424 -9.30 6.72 -6.72
N LEU A 425 -9.42 5.65 -5.91
CA LEU A 425 -10.10 5.67 -4.61
C LEU A 425 -9.49 6.72 -3.65
N ALA A 426 -8.17 6.84 -3.60
CA ALA A 426 -7.49 7.78 -2.71
C ALA A 426 -7.77 9.24 -3.12
N SER A 427 -7.63 9.55 -4.41
CA SER A 427 -8.01 10.86 -4.97
C SER A 427 -9.48 11.19 -4.76
N GLN A 428 -10.38 10.21 -4.96
CA GLN A 428 -11.82 10.39 -4.71
C GLN A 428 -12.12 10.62 -3.22
N ALA A 429 -11.46 9.89 -2.32
CA ALA A 429 -11.63 10.07 -0.88
C ALA A 429 -11.19 11.46 -0.47
N GLN A 430 -10.02 11.91 -0.92
CA GLN A 430 -9.51 13.24 -0.62
C GLN A 430 -10.46 14.36 -1.11
N HIS A 431 -11.10 14.17 -2.26
CA HIS A 431 -11.95 15.19 -2.85
C HIS A 431 -13.40 15.17 -2.32
N PHE A 432 -13.98 13.99 -2.06
CA PHE A 432 -15.40 13.86 -1.73
C PHE A 432 -15.69 13.54 -0.26
N LEU A 433 -14.75 12.96 0.49
CA LEU A 433 -15.01 12.51 1.85
C LEU A 433 -15.16 13.69 2.80
N ARG A 434 -16.32 13.78 3.44
CA ARG A 434 -16.53 14.72 4.54
C ARG A 434 -16.28 14.00 5.84
N HIS A 435 -15.34 14.52 6.62
CA HIS A 435 -14.90 13.88 7.84
C HIS A 435 -14.70 14.88 8.98
N THR A 436 -14.65 14.34 10.20
CA THR A 436 -14.34 15.03 11.45
C THR A 436 -13.16 14.32 12.13
N VAL A 437 -12.23 15.10 12.67
CA VAL A 437 -11.07 14.61 13.44
C VAL A 437 -11.12 15.21 14.85
N THR A 438 -10.79 14.42 15.86
CA THR A 438 -10.62 14.86 17.25
C THR A 438 -9.24 14.49 17.76
N GLU A 439 -8.91 14.82 19.02
CA GLU A 439 -7.64 14.36 19.61
C GLU A 439 -7.54 12.82 19.61
N THR A 440 -8.66 12.12 19.81
CA THR A 440 -8.74 10.65 19.91
C THR A 440 -9.20 10.00 18.61
N ILE A 441 -10.23 10.50 17.93
CA ILE A 441 -10.70 9.95 16.65
C ILE A 441 -9.86 10.55 15.52
N LYS A 442 -9.02 9.72 14.90
CA LYS A 442 -8.06 10.13 13.88
C LYS A 442 -8.70 10.29 12.51
N HIS A 443 -7.94 10.89 11.59
CA HIS A 443 -8.32 10.99 10.18
C HIS A 443 -8.70 9.61 9.64
N PRO A 444 -9.81 9.49 8.89
CA PRO A 444 -10.25 8.19 8.38
C PRO A 444 -9.28 7.63 7.36
N TYR A 445 -9.25 6.30 7.26
CA TYR A 445 -8.51 5.61 6.23
C TYR A 445 -9.44 4.86 5.28
N VAL A 446 -9.40 5.19 3.99
CA VAL A 446 -10.21 4.56 2.94
C VAL A 446 -9.34 3.64 2.13
N MET A 447 -9.70 2.36 2.04
CA MET A 447 -8.92 1.33 1.35
C MET A 447 -9.80 0.28 0.70
N ASP A 448 -9.19 -0.64 -0.04
CA ASP A 448 -9.82 -1.85 -0.52
C ASP A 448 -9.19 -3.12 0.11
N VAL A 449 -9.78 -4.27 -0.18
CA VAL A 449 -9.29 -5.57 0.28
C VAL A 449 -7.88 -5.91 -0.24
N PHE A 450 -7.45 -5.30 -1.34
CA PHE A 450 -6.13 -5.53 -1.92
C PHE A 450 -5.06 -4.80 -1.12
N LEU A 451 -5.32 -3.56 -0.70
CA LEU A 451 -4.39 -2.82 0.14
C LEU A 451 -4.22 -3.47 1.52
N ILE A 452 -5.30 -3.90 2.19
CA ILE A 452 -5.16 -4.53 3.52
C ILE A 452 -4.38 -5.86 3.44
N ASP A 453 -4.49 -6.59 2.34
CA ASP A 453 -3.68 -7.79 2.08
C ASP A 453 -2.18 -7.45 2.05
N MET A 454 -1.79 -6.40 1.32
CA MET A 454 -0.39 -5.92 1.26
C MET A 454 0.09 -5.33 2.58
N MET A 455 -0.73 -4.48 3.22
CA MET A 455 -0.41 -3.85 4.49
C MET A 455 -0.12 -4.89 5.57
N THR A 456 -0.96 -5.92 5.70
CA THR A 456 -0.82 -6.94 6.76
C THR A 456 0.31 -7.93 6.48
N GLU A 457 0.69 -8.12 5.21
CA GLU A 457 1.86 -8.91 4.84
C GLU A 457 3.19 -8.18 5.12
N MET A 458 3.24 -6.87 4.85
CA MET A 458 4.44 -6.06 5.06
C MET A 458 4.58 -5.60 6.52
N LEU A 459 3.51 -5.06 7.10
CA LEU A 459 3.46 -4.55 8.47
C LEU A 459 2.95 -5.64 9.42
N SER A 460 3.71 -6.72 9.51
CA SER A 460 3.34 -7.98 10.18
C SER A 460 3.35 -7.95 11.72
N SER A 461 3.40 -6.76 12.34
CA SER A 461 3.29 -6.62 13.79
C SER A 461 2.43 -5.42 14.19
N PRO A 462 1.78 -5.46 15.37
CA PRO A 462 0.96 -4.35 15.87
C PRO A 462 1.73 -3.03 15.91
N LEU A 463 3.01 -3.05 16.29
CA LEU A 463 3.82 -1.84 16.36
C LEU A 463 3.97 -1.16 14.98
N TYR A 464 4.40 -1.88 13.95
CA TYR A 464 4.60 -1.29 12.62
C TYR A 464 3.26 -0.89 11.97
N PHE A 465 2.22 -1.71 12.15
CA PHE A 465 0.90 -1.40 11.62
C PHE A 465 0.31 -0.13 12.26
N LEU A 466 0.36 -0.03 13.59
CA LEU A 466 -0.15 1.14 14.32
C LEU A 466 0.70 2.40 14.07
N ASP A 467 2.02 2.27 13.92
CA ASP A 467 2.90 3.38 13.55
C ASP A 467 2.54 3.95 12.17
N PHE A 468 2.33 3.08 11.18
CA PHE A 468 1.91 3.48 9.84
C PHE A 468 0.56 4.22 9.86
N VAL A 469 -0.50 3.62 10.41
CA VAL A 469 -1.83 4.26 10.39
C VAL A 469 -1.85 5.55 11.21
N THR A 470 -1.03 5.66 12.27
CA THR A 470 -0.84 6.92 13.00
C THR A 470 -0.24 7.98 12.10
N LYS A 471 0.89 7.71 11.46
CA LYS A 471 1.57 8.69 10.59
C LYS A 471 0.74 9.05 9.37
N ARG A 472 0.11 8.07 8.71
CA ARG A 472 -0.82 8.31 7.61
C ARG A 472 -1.95 9.25 8.05
N SER A 473 -2.50 9.04 9.24
CA SER A 473 -3.57 9.89 9.79
C SER A 473 -3.08 11.29 10.15
N ASP A 474 -1.86 11.42 10.67
CA ASP A 474 -1.26 12.71 11.02
C ASP A 474 -1.00 13.58 9.78
N HIS A 475 -0.66 12.95 8.65
CA HIS A 475 -0.58 13.64 7.36
C HIS A 475 -1.96 13.95 6.75
N GLY A 476 -3.00 13.18 7.07
CA GLY A 476 -4.38 13.46 6.68
C GLY A 476 -4.53 13.81 5.19
N ASP A 477 -5.02 15.01 4.91
CA ASP A 477 -5.25 15.55 3.56
C ASP A 477 -3.97 16.05 2.86
N SER A 478 -2.81 16.07 3.51
CA SER A 478 -1.57 16.64 2.95
C SER A 478 -0.92 15.72 1.90
N ILE A 479 -1.20 14.42 1.93
CA ILE A 479 -0.66 13.45 0.96
C ILE A 479 -1.70 13.22 -0.13
N HIS A 480 -1.35 13.57 -1.35
CA HIS A 480 -2.11 13.31 -2.56
C HIS A 480 -1.49 12.12 -3.28
N SER A 481 -2.31 11.12 -3.59
CA SER A 481 -1.92 9.95 -4.37
C SER A 481 -3.14 9.41 -5.10
N ASN A 482 -2.92 8.72 -6.22
CA ASN A 482 -4.00 8.03 -6.94
C ASN A 482 -4.54 6.83 -6.14
N HIS A 483 -3.65 6.13 -5.44
CA HIS A 483 -3.97 5.00 -4.59
C HIS A 483 -3.03 4.87 -3.39
N GLU A 484 -3.54 4.34 -2.29
CA GLU A 484 -2.85 4.32 -0.99
C GLU A 484 -1.64 3.37 -0.92
N LEU A 485 -1.44 2.51 -1.93
CA LEU A 485 -0.23 1.69 -2.05
C LEU A 485 1.05 2.54 -2.15
N THR A 486 1.02 3.69 -2.84
CA THR A 486 2.20 4.57 -2.93
C THR A 486 2.52 5.18 -1.56
N THR A 487 1.50 5.51 -0.78
CA THR A 487 1.66 6.01 0.58
C THR A 487 2.22 4.93 1.51
N LEU A 488 1.78 3.68 1.40
CA LEU A 488 2.38 2.54 2.11
C LEU A 488 3.86 2.35 1.70
N SER A 489 4.18 2.41 0.41
CA SER A 489 5.56 2.30 -0.07
C SER A 489 6.44 3.43 0.47
N CYS A 490 5.95 4.67 0.41
CA CYS A 490 6.60 5.86 0.96
C CYS A 490 6.85 5.73 2.47
N TYR A 491 5.91 5.16 3.23
CA TYR A 491 6.15 4.81 4.62
C TYR A 491 7.28 3.78 4.79
N ILE A 492 7.25 2.69 4.02
CA ILE A 492 8.25 1.64 4.15
C ILE A 492 9.64 2.16 3.82
N ILE A 493 9.79 2.90 2.72
CA ILE A 493 11.09 3.35 2.19
C ILE A 493 11.63 4.54 2.98
N GLN A 494 10.79 5.53 3.29
CA GLN A 494 11.23 6.79 3.89
C GLN A 494 10.48 7.23 5.14
N ASN A 495 9.56 6.42 5.65
CA ASN A 495 8.82 6.66 6.90
C ASN A 495 7.86 7.86 6.84
N LEU A 496 7.28 8.13 5.67
CA LEU A 496 6.47 9.34 5.38
C LEU A 496 7.18 10.64 5.79
N PHE A 497 8.50 10.64 5.61
CA PHE A 497 9.31 11.80 5.90
C PHE A 497 9.48 12.66 4.65
N PHE A 498 9.14 13.93 4.75
CA PHE A 498 9.27 14.91 3.68
C PHE A 498 10.14 16.06 4.15
N ASP A 499 11.00 16.62 3.31
CA ASP A 499 11.78 17.81 3.66
C ASP A 499 10.88 19.07 3.77
N GLU A 500 11.24 20.02 4.65
CA GLU A 500 10.57 21.31 4.83
C GLU A 500 9.09 21.37 5.29
N ASN A 501 8.50 20.29 5.80
CA ASN A 501 7.10 20.23 6.29
C ASN A 501 6.12 20.80 5.24
N PRO A 502 6.01 20.15 4.07
CA PRO A 502 5.25 20.70 2.96
C PRO A 502 3.76 20.73 3.29
N ASP A 503 3.07 21.79 2.85
CA ASP A 503 1.60 21.88 2.94
C ASP A 503 0.91 20.79 2.10
N MET A 504 1.61 20.28 1.08
CA MET A 504 1.12 19.29 0.11
C MET A 504 2.27 18.41 -0.38
N VAL A 505 2.04 17.11 -0.42
CA VAL A 505 2.90 16.09 -1.02
C VAL A 505 2.11 15.40 -2.12
N ILE A 506 2.66 15.30 -3.32
CA ILE A 506 2.09 14.50 -4.40
C ILE A 506 3.01 13.30 -4.60
N LEU A 507 2.46 12.09 -4.40
CA LEU A 507 3.16 10.84 -4.64
C LEU A 507 2.76 10.31 -6.01
N ASP A 508 3.78 10.07 -6.84
CA ASP A 508 3.63 9.40 -8.13
C ASP A 508 3.72 7.88 -7.96
N ASP A 509 3.28 7.14 -8.97
CA ASP A 509 3.13 5.68 -8.88
C ASP A 509 4.49 4.97 -8.83
N ASP A 510 5.56 5.56 -9.37
CA ASP A 510 6.92 5.00 -9.35
C ASP A 510 7.48 4.78 -7.93
N VAL A 511 6.97 5.50 -6.93
CA VAL A 511 7.30 5.33 -5.51
C VAL A 511 6.95 3.92 -5.01
N SER A 512 6.01 3.20 -5.65
CA SER A 512 5.66 1.82 -5.26
C SER A 512 6.65 0.76 -5.76
N ALA A 513 7.55 1.07 -6.70
CA ALA A 513 8.35 0.09 -7.43
C ALA A 513 9.04 -0.95 -6.53
N SER A 514 9.77 -0.53 -5.50
CA SER A 514 10.48 -1.44 -4.59
C SER A 514 9.53 -2.34 -3.78
N LEU A 515 8.36 -1.81 -3.40
CA LEU A 515 7.32 -2.55 -2.68
C LEU A 515 6.69 -3.61 -3.59
N GLU A 516 6.30 -3.23 -4.80
CA GLU A 516 5.71 -4.16 -5.78
C GLU A 516 6.67 -5.29 -6.15
N LEU A 517 7.94 -4.96 -6.36
CA LEU A 517 8.98 -5.94 -6.65
C LEU A 517 9.17 -6.92 -5.49
N SER A 518 9.13 -6.43 -4.26
CA SER A 518 9.18 -7.28 -3.06
C SER A 518 7.95 -8.18 -2.92
N MET A 519 6.77 -7.68 -3.31
CA MET A 519 5.54 -8.46 -3.34
C MET A 519 5.58 -9.57 -4.39
N LEU A 520 6.13 -9.27 -5.57
CA LEU A 520 6.41 -10.27 -6.60
C LEU A 520 7.34 -11.37 -6.05
N ALA A 521 8.43 -11.00 -5.36
CA ALA A 521 9.37 -11.94 -4.75
C ALA A 521 8.77 -12.81 -3.62
N ARG A 522 7.65 -12.37 -3.03
CA ARG A 522 6.92 -13.11 -1.99
C ARG A 522 5.91 -14.09 -2.55
N ARG A 523 5.27 -13.73 -3.68
CA ARG A 523 4.06 -14.39 -4.18
C ARG A 523 4.27 -15.18 -5.47
N GLU A 524 5.42 -15.04 -6.12
CA GLU A 524 5.77 -15.74 -7.34
C GLU A 524 7.11 -16.49 -7.20
N ASP A 525 7.21 -17.64 -7.86
CA ASP A 525 8.43 -18.43 -7.93
C ASP A 525 9.46 -17.81 -8.89
N GLY A 526 10.75 -18.11 -8.68
CA GLY A 526 11.82 -17.66 -9.57
C GLY A 526 12.40 -16.27 -9.27
N PHE A 527 11.97 -15.65 -8.17
CA PHE A 527 12.39 -14.31 -7.73
C PHE A 527 13.20 -14.33 -6.42
N ASP A 528 13.82 -15.47 -6.07
CA ASP A 528 14.59 -15.63 -4.82
C ASP A 528 15.80 -14.67 -4.69
N HIS A 529 16.28 -14.11 -5.81
CA HIS A 529 17.35 -13.11 -5.82
C HIS A 529 16.88 -11.71 -5.42
N ILE A 530 15.57 -11.48 -5.38
CA ILE A 530 14.95 -10.21 -5.02
C ILE A 530 14.67 -10.17 -3.51
N PRO A 531 15.03 -9.09 -2.81
CA PRO A 531 14.67 -8.94 -1.40
C PRO A 531 13.16 -9.02 -1.18
N LYS A 532 12.73 -9.86 -0.23
CA LYS A 532 11.32 -9.96 0.17
C LYS A 532 10.83 -8.74 0.97
N THR A 533 11.72 -7.84 1.38
CA THR A 533 11.32 -6.63 2.09
C THR A 533 12.13 -5.47 1.50
N PRO A 534 11.47 -4.38 1.07
CA PRO A 534 12.17 -3.20 0.56
C PRO A 534 13.10 -2.64 1.62
N ARG A 535 14.20 -2.02 1.19
CA ARG A 535 15.07 -1.29 2.09
C ARG A 535 14.30 -0.10 2.68
N GLY A 536 14.32 0.03 3.99
CA GLY A 536 13.68 1.15 4.69
C GLY A 536 13.40 0.84 6.15
N ILE A 537 12.31 1.38 6.71
CA ILE A 537 12.01 1.32 8.15
C ILE A 537 11.97 -0.11 8.72
N LEU A 538 11.58 -1.09 7.90
CA LEU A 538 11.50 -2.51 8.27
C LEU A 538 12.88 -3.20 8.30
N THR A 539 13.90 -2.63 7.65
CA THR A 539 15.23 -3.24 7.51
C THR A 539 16.34 -2.42 8.16
N ASN A 540 16.19 -1.10 8.26
CA ASN A 540 17.25 -0.15 8.65
C ASN A 540 17.85 -0.44 10.03
N TYR A 541 17.06 -1.02 10.94
CA TYR A 541 17.51 -1.36 12.29
C TYR A 541 17.82 -2.83 12.49
N SER A 542 17.68 -3.67 11.45
CA SER A 542 17.90 -5.11 11.56
C SER A 542 19.32 -5.43 12.03
N GLY A 543 19.43 -6.30 13.04
CA GLY A 543 20.72 -6.68 13.64
C GLY A 543 21.37 -5.64 14.54
N THR A 544 20.72 -4.50 14.81
CA THR A 544 21.22 -3.46 15.73
C THR A 544 20.64 -3.61 17.14
N LEU A 545 21.20 -2.90 18.14
CA LEU A 545 20.68 -2.93 19.52
C LEU A 545 19.26 -2.38 19.60
N ILE A 546 18.97 -1.26 18.94
CA ILE A 546 17.60 -0.70 18.87
C ILE A 546 16.66 -1.59 18.05
N GLY A 547 17.16 -2.28 17.02
CA GLY A 547 16.39 -3.30 16.29
C GLY A 547 15.93 -4.42 17.21
N ASN A 548 16.81 -4.91 18.07
CA ASN A 548 16.45 -5.93 19.07
C ASN A 548 15.38 -5.42 20.06
N ILE A 549 15.42 -4.13 20.43
CA ILE A 549 14.36 -3.53 21.26
C ILE A 549 13.02 -3.60 20.51
N LEU A 550 12.99 -3.17 19.25
CA LEU A 550 11.79 -3.22 18.42
C LEU A 550 11.25 -4.64 18.31
N ASP A 551 12.12 -5.63 18.08
CA ASP A 551 11.75 -7.04 18.03
C ASP A 551 11.16 -7.57 19.34
N ASP A 552 11.70 -7.14 20.48
CA ASP A 552 11.21 -7.53 21.81
C ASP A 552 9.82 -6.92 22.12
N ILE A 553 9.51 -5.72 21.60
CA ILE A 553 8.28 -4.99 21.94
C ILE A 553 7.20 -4.99 20.86
N LYS A 554 7.49 -5.43 19.62
CA LYS A 554 6.61 -5.22 18.45
C LYS A 554 5.19 -5.76 18.58
N ASN A 555 4.95 -6.70 19.48
CA ASN A 555 3.64 -7.32 19.76
C ASN A 555 3.01 -6.87 21.09
N SER A 556 3.64 -5.95 21.82
CA SER A 556 3.20 -5.50 23.14
C SER A 556 1.97 -4.60 23.05
N CYS A 557 1.00 -4.82 23.93
CA CYS A 557 -0.14 -3.92 24.12
C CYS A 557 0.08 -2.88 25.23
N ASP A 558 1.25 -2.86 25.89
CA ASP A 558 1.61 -1.85 26.88
C ASP A 558 1.86 -0.50 26.21
N LEU A 559 1.17 0.55 26.69
CA LEU A 559 1.27 1.89 26.12
C LEU A 559 2.70 2.43 26.16
N GLY A 560 3.45 2.18 27.24
CA GLY A 560 4.81 2.68 27.39
C GLY A 560 5.78 2.03 26.41
N LEU A 561 5.66 0.72 26.21
CA LEU A 561 6.43 -0.02 25.20
C LEU A 561 6.05 0.41 23.78
N MET A 562 4.75 0.56 23.47
CA MET A 562 4.32 1.06 22.16
C MET A 562 4.86 2.46 21.87
N LYS A 563 4.80 3.38 22.84
CA LYS A 563 5.34 4.74 22.71
C LYS A 563 6.87 4.74 22.57
N LEU A 564 7.58 3.83 23.24
CA LEU A 564 9.01 3.61 22.98
C LEU A 564 9.25 3.18 21.53
N GLY A 565 8.47 2.23 21.03
CA GLY A 565 8.55 1.77 19.65
C GLY A 565 8.34 2.90 18.65
N PHE A 566 7.24 3.66 18.77
CA PHE A 566 6.97 4.82 17.90
C PHE A 566 8.06 5.89 17.96
N HIS A 567 8.65 6.11 19.13
CA HIS A 567 9.77 7.03 19.29
C HIS A 567 11.00 6.57 18.51
N ILE A 568 11.36 5.29 18.61
CA ILE A 568 12.47 4.69 17.85
C ILE A 568 12.16 4.73 16.35
N LEU A 569 10.94 4.38 15.94
CA LEU A 569 10.50 4.41 14.55
C LEU A 569 10.41 5.82 13.97
N SER A 570 10.49 6.88 14.79
CA SER A 570 10.52 8.27 14.34
C SER A 570 11.96 8.82 14.23
N LEU A 571 12.98 8.02 14.51
CA LEU A 571 14.37 8.45 14.39
C LEU A 571 14.82 8.46 12.92
N SER A 572 15.74 9.38 12.58
CA SER A 572 16.53 9.22 11.36
C SER A 572 17.48 8.01 11.50
N GLU A 573 17.96 7.48 10.38
CA GLU A 573 18.98 6.41 10.39
C GLU A 573 20.24 6.87 11.15
N GLY A 574 20.69 8.10 10.92
CA GLY A 574 21.81 8.72 11.64
C GLY A 574 21.59 8.77 13.16
N SER A 575 20.40 9.19 13.60
CA SER A 575 20.04 9.21 15.02
C SER A 575 19.95 7.84 15.65
N GLY A 576 19.41 6.85 14.93
CA GLY A 576 19.40 5.47 15.37
C GLY A 576 20.82 4.93 15.62
N ASN A 577 21.75 5.22 14.71
CA ASN A 577 23.16 4.85 14.86
C ASN A 577 23.81 5.52 16.08
N ILE A 578 23.52 6.81 16.32
CA ILE A 578 24.02 7.52 17.50
C ILE A 578 23.53 6.87 18.80
N ILE A 579 22.26 6.45 18.85
CA ILE A 579 21.71 5.75 20.02
C ILE A 579 22.35 4.37 20.20
N ASN A 580 22.51 3.60 19.12
CA ASN A 580 23.21 2.31 19.15
C ASN A 580 24.64 2.44 19.70
N ASP A 581 25.39 3.43 19.22
CA ASP A 581 26.76 3.71 19.66
C ASP A 581 26.79 4.15 21.14
N ALA A 582 25.86 5.01 21.55
CA ALA A 582 25.76 5.47 22.93
C ALA A 582 25.49 4.30 23.89
N ILE A 583 24.55 3.41 23.57
CA ILE A 583 24.27 2.22 24.39
C ILE A 583 25.50 1.33 24.46
N SER A 584 26.15 1.05 23.32
CA SER A 584 27.35 0.20 23.26
C SER A 584 28.49 0.75 24.13
N GLN A 585 28.73 2.06 24.05
CA GLN A 585 29.74 2.74 24.88
C GLN A 585 29.40 2.67 26.37
N MET A 586 28.14 2.91 26.74
CA MET A 586 27.70 2.79 28.14
C MET A 586 27.84 1.38 28.69
N VAL A 587 27.56 0.35 27.87
CA VAL A 587 27.79 -1.07 28.22
C VAL A 587 29.28 -1.35 28.42
N ASP A 588 30.16 -0.86 27.55
CA ASP A 588 31.60 -1.05 27.67
C ASP A 588 32.21 -0.29 28.86
N LEU A 589 31.68 0.89 29.19
CA LEU A 589 32.05 1.62 30.40
C LEU A 589 31.63 0.85 31.64
N HIS A 590 30.40 0.35 31.68
CA HIS A 590 29.91 -0.48 32.77
C HIS A 590 30.81 -1.71 33.00
N LYS A 591 31.24 -2.40 31.93
CA LYS A 591 32.15 -3.55 32.05
C LYS A 591 33.49 -3.20 32.69
N LYS A 592 33.93 -1.94 32.61
CA LYS A 592 35.20 -1.46 33.17
C LYS A 592 35.07 -0.97 34.62
N ASP A 593 33.97 -0.32 34.96
CA ASP A 593 33.82 0.35 36.26
C ASP A 593 32.71 -0.20 37.16
N ASN A 594 31.85 -1.07 36.63
CA ASN A 594 30.68 -1.64 37.28
C ASN A 594 29.68 -0.58 37.80
N LYS A 595 29.62 0.59 37.16
CA LYS A 595 28.74 1.71 37.57
C LYS A 595 27.56 1.88 36.64
N HIS A 596 26.53 2.55 37.15
CA HIS A 596 25.43 3.03 36.34
C HIS A 596 25.90 4.10 35.36
N HIS A 597 25.48 3.97 34.09
CA HIS A 597 25.66 4.97 33.04
C HIS A 597 24.31 5.36 32.46
N ASP A 598 24.21 6.59 32.00
CA ASP A 598 22.98 7.13 31.42
C ASP A 598 23.24 8.07 30.24
N ALA A 599 22.22 8.18 29.39
CA ALA A 599 22.16 9.17 28.33
C ALA A 599 20.78 9.83 28.34
N THR A 600 20.74 11.11 27.98
CA THR A 600 19.50 11.86 27.77
C THR A 600 19.51 12.50 26.41
N LEU A 601 18.46 12.27 25.64
CA LEU A 601 18.27 12.75 24.28
C LEU A 601 16.93 13.50 24.20
N PRO A 602 16.91 14.83 24.43
CA PRO A 602 15.70 15.61 24.26
C PRO A 602 15.39 15.86 22.78
N ILE A 603 14.11 16.00 22.49
CA ILE A 603 13.56 16.39 21.20
C ILE A 603 12.72 17.65 21.43
N LEU A 604 13.41 18.78 21.52
CA LEU A 604 12.84 20.01 22.09
C LEU A 604 11.64 20.54 21.27
N GLU A 605 11.75 20.55 19.94
CA GLU A 605 10.68 21.06 19.08
C GLU A 605 9.40 20.21 19.14
N ALA A 606 9.55 18.88 19.19
CA ALA A 606 8.42 17.98 19.35
C ALA A 606 7.91 17.90 20.80
N LYS A 607 8.58 18.57 21.75
CA LYS A 607 8.34 18.45 23.20
C LYS A 607 8.35 17.00 23.68
N LYS A 608 9.28 16.20 23.15
CA LYS A 608 9.48 14.79 23.54
C LYS A 608 10.90 14.56 24.05
N GLY A 609 11.18 13.39 24.61
CA GLY A 609 12.56 13.00 24.90
C GLY A 609 12.72 11.55 25.31
N LEU A 610 13.97 11.10 25.27
CA LEU A 610 14.40 9.75 25.60
C LEU A 610 15.48 9.78 26.68
N THR A 611 15.34 8.95 27.70
CA THR A 611 16.40 8.69 28.69
C THR A 611 16.76 7.22 28.66
N ILE A 612 18.05 6.92 28.61
CA ILE A 612 18.59 5.57 28.54
C ILE A 612 19.43 5.32 29.78
N HIS A 613 19.15 4.24 30.51
CA HIS A 613 19.94 3.79 31.66
C HIS A 613 20.59 2.44 31.35
N VAL A 614 21.87 2.29 31.68
CA VAL A 614 22.58 1.01 31.65
C VAL A 614 23.05 0.68 33.06
N ASN A 615 22.56 -0.44 33.62
CA ASN A 615 22.95 -0.96 34.94
C ASN A 615 22.45 -2.41 35.15
N ASN A 616 22.95 -3.05 36.20
CA ASN A 616 22.50 -4.38 36.66
C ASN A 616 21.77 -4.33 38.02
N ASP A 617 21.37 -3.15 38.49
CA ASP A 617 20.60 -3.04 39.74
C ASP A 617 19.22 -3.73 39.55
N GLU A 618 18.55 -4.17 40.62
CA GLU A 618 17.21 -4.77 40.53
C GLU A 618 16.20 -3.84 39.85
N ASP A 619 15.22 -4.40 39.11
CA ASP A 619 14.24 -3.61 38.34
C ASP A 619 13.49 -2.57 39.20
N GLU A 620 13.21 -2.88 40.47
CA GLU A 620 12.55 -1.92 41.37
C GLU A 620 13.43 -0.69 41.66
N VAL A 621 14.74 -0.89 41.85
CA VAL A 621 15.70 0.19 42.11
C VAL A 621 15.95 0.98 40.84
N SER A 622 16.19 0.29 39.72
CA SER A 622 16.42 0.91 38.42
C SER A 622 15.21 1.66 37.91
N GLY A 623 14.00 1.11 38.09
CA GLY A 623 12.74 1.73 37.71
C GLY A 623 12.52 3.04 38.44
N LYS A 624 12.64 3.06 39.78
CA LYS A 624 12.52 4.31 40.57
C LYS A 624 13.54 5.37 40.15
N ARG A 625 14.79 4.96 39.88
CA ARG A 625 15.85 5.86 39.40
C ARG A 625 15.52 6.42 38.01
N LEU A 626 15.03 5.58 37.09
CA LEU A 626 14.69 5.96 35.72
C LEU A 626 13.50 6.91 35.68
N VAL A 627 12.42 6.62 36.42
CA VAL A 627 11.26 7.51 36.58
C VAL A 627 11.70 8.89 37.05
N ALA A 628 12.45 8.95 38.16
CA ALA A 628 12.92 10.22 38.70
C ALA A 628 13.83 10.98 37.73
N HIS A 629 14.61 10.28 36.90
CA HIS A 629 15.42 10.93 35.86
C HIS A 629 14.53 11.47 34.73
N CYS A 630 13.57 10.68 34.23
CA CYS A 630 12.65 11.08 33.18
C CYS A 630 11.82 12.31 33.58
N GLU A 631 11.21 12.31 34.78
CA GLU A 631 10.41 13.44 35.27
C GLU A 631 11.22 14.75 35.34
N LYS A 632 12.47 14.67 35.83
CA LYS A 632 13.38 15.82 35.89
C LYS A 632 13.69 16.34 34.49
N ARG A 633 14.03 15.45 33.56
CA ARG A 633 14.42 15.84 32.20
C ARG A 633 13.25 16.38 31.40
N LYS A 634 12.10 15.72 31.48
CA LYS A 634 10.83 16.19 30.94
C LYS A 634 10.52 17.61 31.40
N TYR A 635 10.65 17.88 32.71
CA TYR A 635 10.45 19.21 33.26
C TYR A 635 11.47 20.23 32.76
N THR A 636 12.77 19.92 32.79
CA THR A 636 13.81 20.87 32.33
C THR A 636 13.76 21.18 30.85
N CYS A 637 13.27 20.23 30.04
CA CYS A 637 13.14 20.37 28.59
C CYS A 637 11.79 20.94 28.16
N LYS A 638 10.88 21.23 29.10
CA LYS A 638 9.50 21.65 28.82
C LYS A 638 8.76 20.69 27.87
N ALA A 639 9.01 19.40 28.05
CA ALA A 639 8.45 18.34 27.23
C ALA A 639 7.08 17.88 27.77
N ASP A 640 6.20 17.46 26.85
CA ASP A 640 4.88 16.92 27.17
C ASP A 640 4.92 15.38 27.27
N GLU A 641 5.84 14.75 26.54
CA GLU A 641 6.05 13.30 26.56
C GLU A 641 7.51 12.94 26.86
N TRP A 642 7.74 11.85 27.59
CA TRP A 642 9.08 11.33 27.85
C TRP A 642 9.09 9.82 27.98
N VAL A 643 10.06 9.18 27.33
CA VAL A 643 10.28 7.73 27.41
C VAL A 643 11.61 7.47 28.11
N GLY A 644 11.59 6.57 29.08
CA GLY A 644 12.78 6.01 29.71
C GLY A 644 12.95 4.56 29.30
N LEU A 645 14.18 4.11 29.05
CA LEU A 645 14.49 2.68 28.86
C LEU A 645 15.71 2.25 29.68
N CYS A 646 15.66 1.01 30.18
CA CYS A 646 16.76 0.40 30.92
C CYS A 646 17.34 -0.80 30.15
N PHE A 647 18.68 -0.85 30.08
CA PHE A 647 19.46 -1.90 29.43
C PHE A 647 20.30 -2.68 30.45
N SER A 648 20.36 -3.99 30.26
CA SER A 648 21.27 -4.88 30.97
C SER A 648 22.64 -4.87 30.27
N PRO A 649 23.73 -4.41 30.93
CA PRO A 649 25.08 -4.48 30.38
C PRO A 649 25.67 -5.90 30.34
N VAL A 650 25.10 -6.86 31.08
CA VAL A 650 25.58 -8.26 31.09
C VAL A 650 25.03 -9.02 29.89
N SER A 651 23.72 -8.93 29.65
CA SER A 651 23.08 -9.61 28.53
C SER A 651 23.07 -8.77 27.26
N SER A 652 23.42 -7.48 27.34
CA SER A 652 23.23 -6.49 26.27
C SER A 652 21.81 -6.49 25.72
N LYS A 653 20.82 -6.62 26.61
CA LYS A 653 19.39 -6.68 26.27
C LYS A 653 18.59 -5.59 26.95
N PHE A 654 17.50 -5.22 26.30
CA PHE A 654 16.42 -4.43 26.88
C PHE A 654 15.84 -5.11 28.13
N ARG A 655 15.52 -4.33 29.17
CA ARG A 655 14.89 -4.83 30.40
C ARG A 655 13.46 -4.34 30.53
N PHE A 656 13.26 -3.02 30.55
CA PHE A 656 11.96 -2.39 30.71
C PHE A 656 11.99 -0.92 30.25
N ALA A 657 10.80 -0.35 30.06
CA ALA A 657 10.61 1.06 29.74
C ALA A 657 9.67 1.75 30.74
N THR A 658 9.71 3.07 30.76
CA THR A 658 8.76 3.92 31.48
C THR A 658 8.27 5.02 30.55
N TYR A 659 7.00 5.38 30.62
CA TYR A 659 6.42 6.43 29.80
C TYR A 659 5.74 7.49 30.66
N HIS A 660 6.00 8.75 30.36
CA HIS A 660 5.57 9.91 31.14
C HIS A 660 4.89 10.91 30.20
N CYS A 661 3.57 11.02 30.27
CA CYS A 661 2.79 11.94 29.46
C CYS A 661 2.00 12.90 30.34
N SER A 662 2.23 14.19 30.18
CA SER A 662 1.41 15.27 30.76
C SER A 662 1.85 16.61 30.19
N LYS A 663 0.92 17.54 29.97
CA LYS A 663 1.28 18.90 29.54
C LYS A 663 2.26 19.52 30.53
N TRP A 664 3.30 20.19 30.03
CA TRP A 664 4.25 20.86 30.89
C TRP A 664 3.60 22.04 31.62
N GLU A 665 3.82 22.12 32.94
CA GLU A 665 3.35 23.21 33.79
C GLU A 665 4.48 23.67 34.73
N PRO A 666 4.61 24.98 35.00
CA PRO A 666 5.61 25.50 35.92
C PRO A 666 5.35 25.04 37.35
N SER A 667 6.41 24.64 38.06
CA SER A 667 6.31 24.11 39.43
C SER A 667 7.51 24.50 40.28
N VAL A 668 7.25 25.31 41.32
CA VAL A 668 8.27 25.73 42.30
C VAL A 668 8.96 24.53 42.96
N LYS A 669 8.23 23.43 43.14
CA LYS A 669 8.80 22.18 43.67
C LYS A 669 9.79 21.57 42.67
N MET A 670 9.42 21.49 41.40
CA MET A 670 10.28 20.92 40.36
C MET A 670 11.49 21.82 40.08
N ASP A 671 11.34 23.14 40.11
CA ASP A 671 12.45 24.10 39.97
C ASP A 671 13.56 23.83 41.00
N LYS A 672 13.19 23.57 42.26
CA LYS A 672 14.14 23.21 43.32
C LYS A 672 14.77 21.82 43.09
N ILE A 673 14.00 20.86 42.60
CA ILE A 673 14.47 19.48 42.36
C ILE A 673 15.51 19.43 41.22
N VAL A 674 15.36 20.29 40.21
CA VAL A 674 16.20 20.30 39.00
C VAL A 674 17.30 21.35 39.03
N GLU A 675 17.39 22.17 40.08
CA GLU A 675 18.38 23.26 40.21
C GLU A 675 19.83 22.79 40.00
N SER A 676 20.16 21.60 40.51
CA SER A 676 21.50 21.00 40.39
C SER A 676 21.68 20.12 39.15
N LEU A 677 20.67 20.00 38.29
CA LEU A 677 20.72 19.12 37.12
C LEU A 677 21.57 19.76 36.01
N PRO A 678 22.51 19.02 35.40
CA PRO A 678 23.31 19.57 34.30
C PRO A 678 22.42 20.05 33.15
N LYS A 679 22.68 21.28 32.66
CA LYS A 679 21.97 21.84 31.51
C LYS A 679 22.24 21.01 30.26
N ILE A 680 21.20 20.79 29.47
CA ILE A 680 21.32 20.13 28.16
C ILE A 680 21.66 21.19 27.11
N SER A 681 22.48 20.84 26.12
CA SER A 681 22.80 21.75 25.01
C SER A 681 21.64 21.86 24.04
N ASP A 682 21.39 23.06 23.52
CA ASP A 682 20.30 23.36 22.57
C ASP A 682 20.53 22.81 21.13
N ALA A 683 21.47 21.88 20.93
CA ALA A 683 21.94 21.46 19.60
C ALA A 683 21.09 20.37 18.91
N HIS A 684 19.78 20.33 19.19
CA HIS A 684 18.86 19.30 18.69
C HIS A 684 17.84 19.94 17.75
N GLU A 685 17.82 19.53 16.49
CA GLU A 685 16.82 19.98 15.50
C GLU A 685 15.86 18.82 15.21
N VAL A 686 14.56 19.10 15.22
CA VAL A 686 13.57 18.20 14.61
C VAL A 686 13.34 18.71 13.22
N LYS A 687 13.36 17.81 12.24
CA LYS A 687 12.84 18.15 10.91
C LYS A 687 11.76 17.13 10.65
N ASN A 688 10.56 17.60 10.32
CA ASN A 688 9.47 16.83 9.69
C ASN A 688 9.22 15.43 10.25
N GLY A 689 9.17 15.29 11.58
CA GLY A 689 8.93 14.01 12.26
C GLY A 689 10.15 13.12 12.42
N LYS A 690 11.28 13.40 11.77
CA LYS A 690 12.59 12.78 12.06
C LYS A 690 13.35 13.57 13.11
N VAL A 691 13.93 12.81 14.03
CA VAL A 691 14.88 13.34 15.01
C VAL A 691 16.29 13.22 14.44
N ASP A 692 17.04 14.32 14.35
CA ASP A 692 18.46 14.29 14.00
C ASP A 692 19.33 14.81 15.16
N PHE A 693 20.15 13.92 15.73
CA PHE A 693 21.13 14.29 16.73
C PHE A 693 22.40 14.76 16.03
N LYS A 694 22.61 16.08 15.93
CA LYS A 694 23.90 16.60 15.43
C LYS A 694 25.03 16.15 16.35
N ALA A 695 25.83 15.20 15.89
CA ALA A 695 27.09 14.91 16.51
C ALA A 695 27.95 16.18 16.44
N LYS A 696 28.35 16.73 17.60
CA LYS A 696 29.63 17.46 17.59
C LYS A 696 30.63 16.43 17.15
N GLN A 697 31.12 16.51 15.90
CA GLN A 697 32.44 15.95 15.60
C GLN A 697 33.31 16.41 16.74
N ALA A 698 33.75 15.47 17.58
CA ALA A 698 34.76 15.75 18.57
C ALA A 698 35.90 16.31 17.73
N VAL A 699 36.08 17.63 17.74
CA VAL A 699 37.28 18.25 17.19
C VAL A 699 38.38 17.54 17.96
N ARG A 700 39.03 16.56 17.32
CA ARG A 700 40.22 15.92 17.85
C ARG A 700 41.17 17.08 18.04
N LYS A 701 41.22 17.62 19.27
CA LYS A 701 42.23 18.60 19.66
C LYS A 701 43.53 17.95 19.25
N LYS A 702 44.22 18.51 18.24
CA LYS A 702 45.51 17.98 17.80
C LYS A 702 46.37 17.81 19.04
N ILE A 703 46.63 16.57 19.44
CA ILE A 703 47.41 16.28 20.64
C ILE A 703 48.80 16.82 20.34
N GLY A 704 49.24 17.82 21.09
CA GLY A 704 50.55 18.43 20.89
C GLY A 704 51.63 17.37 21.01
N ARG A 705 52.63 17.37 20.11
CA ARG A 705 53.74 16.40 20.11
C ARG A 705 54.42 16.21 21.48
N ASN A 706 54.35 17.22 22.35
CA ASN A 706 54.92 17.19 23.70
C ASN A 706 53.93 16.90 24.84
N SER A 707 52.63 16.75 24.55
CA SER A 707 51.58 16.38 25.53
C SER A 707 51.70 14.90 25.91
N SER A 708 51.16 14.51 27.07
CA SER A 708 51.12 13.10 27.50
C SER A 708 50.36 12.23 26.49
N CYS A 709 50.90 11.05 26.20
CA CYS A 709 50.36 10.15 25.19
C CYS A 709 49.01 9.55 25.64
N PRO A 710 47.97 9.52 24.78
CA PRO A 710 46.65 9.02 25.14
C PRO A 710 46.59 7.53 25.49
N CYS A 711 47.59 6.73 25.12
CA CYS A 711 47.65 5.30 25.44
C CYS A 711 47.98 5.02 26.92
N GLY A 712 48.14 6.06 27.76
CA GLY A 712 48.38 5.92 29.20
C GLY A 712 49.82 5.54 29.56
N SER A 713 50.75 5.54 28.60
CA SER A 713 52.15 5.11 28.82
C SER A 713 53.01 6.07 29.66
N GLY A 714 52.48 7.24 30.06
CA GLY A 714 53.23 8.29 30.75
C GLY A 714 54.27 9.03 29.90
N LYS A 715 54.49 8.62 28.63
CA LYS A 715 55.44 9.26 27.70
C LYS A 715 54.79 10.41 26.92
N LYS A 716 55.60 11.33 26.40
CA LYS A 716 55.13 12.38 25.46
C LYS A 716 54.68 11.75 24.13
N PHE A 717 53.61 12.28 23.52
CA PHE A 717 52.96 11.71 22.33
C PHE A 717 53.93 11.42 21.18
N LYS A 718 54.92 12.30 20.93
CA LYS A 718 55.98 12.12 19.90
C LYS A 718 57.00 11.00 20.13
N ARG A 719 56.97 10.35 21.30
CA ARG A 719 57.89 9.27 21.67
C ARG A 719 57.13 7.99 22.00
N CYS A 720 55.93 7.82 21.44
CA CYS A 720 55.06 6.70 21.77
C CYS A 720 54.15 6.27 20.62
N CYS A 721 53.07 7.02 20.34
CA CYS A 721 52.04 6.62 19.36
C CYS A 721 52.05 7.47 18.08
N ILE A 722 52.98 8.42 18.02
CA ILE A 722 53.62 8.94 16.80
C ILE A 722 55.02 8.36 16.82
#